data_AF-A0A2P1PU42-F1
#
_entry.id   AF-A0A2P1PU42-F1
#
_cell.length_a   1.000
_cell.length_b   1.000
_cell.length_c   1.000
_cell.angle_alpha   90.00
_cell.angle_beta   90.00
_cell.angle_gamma   90.00
#
_symmetry.space_group_name_H-M   'P 1'
#
loop_
_entity.id
_entity.type
_entity.pdbx_description
1 polymer ?
#
loop_
_entity_poly.entity_id
_entity_poly.type
_entity_poly.pdbx_seq_one_letter_code
_entity_poly.pdbx_strand_id
1 'polypeptide(L)'
;MNSASAGLRPWLTALAANEWQRAEQAIAGLGNSDAVSRAAQLTAATEALATQALIQKGQQAAQAGALASAALLFEVLTMRFPNEFEAWLNLARVRAQSADWASAQEAADRALVCRADRPEIWGLLLWLATRSGATRDAQMQLAARWCNAMPQCVSAWLAAARLYLEAGDYEPVHDAVNQALTIAPDSVPALWLSMLTPDRRNMRDAVDQQRFLARWRARLQQLLALPVESAERAAENLEVLTSQPNFYLAYLGEAFRDDLAQFGVLLQRLARPALGALQTSRRHISRSRRRIGIVTRYFRQHSISKLFLPLFLGLDPRRFEVIGICPNTYRDEWVERARQGLSAYHDGDGDLAHWAKRIAALDCDVLIYPDLGMNAITHALAALRLAPVQAMMWGHPISSGLSTVDWYLSSALMEPADGSTHYVERLYGLPGLGCAFEMPSFGSSQAQLPRRPGRVIALCAQMWAKLGPEHDAVFARLLAKAPNLDLHLTPAATGDGFELLRARLESACVHYGVDFAERIVIHPRLSPADFHALQGQADFLLDALGWSGGVTAFEGFAQDRPIVSLPGKLMRARHTAAMLQLLELPELLAADVDDYIEIATRVATDASYRAALTTRVRERKHRLFAHHDTHSAFADWLDTVSVDD
;
A
#
# COMPACT_ATOMS: atom_id res chain seq x y z
N MET A 1 28.77 25.33 -9.89
CA MET A 1 29.24 25.71 -11.25
C MET A 1 30.75 25.50 -11.32
N ASN A 2 31.22 24.51 -12.08
CA ASN A 2 32.65 24.19 -12.22
C ASN A 2 33.28 25.00 -13.37
N SER A 3 34.50 25.50 -13.13
CA SER A 3 35.28 26.42 -14.00
C SER A 3 35.65 25.88 -15.39
N ALA A 4 35.32 24.63 -15.72
CA ALA A 4 35.57 24.03 -17.03
C ALA A 4 34.53 24.41 -18.10
N SER A 5 33.31 24.81 -17.73
CA SER A 5 32.24 25.14 -18.69
C SER A 5 32.34 26.56 -19.29
N ALA A 6 33.04 27.48 -18.62
CA ALA A 6 33.18 28.87 -19.08
C ALA A 6 34.11 29.01 -20.29
N GLY A 7 35.09 28.12 -20.44
CA GLY A 7 36.11 28.18 -21.51
C GLY A 7 35.65 27.63 -22.87
N LEU A 8 34.62 26.79 -22.90
CA LEU A 8 34.14 26.13 -24.14
C LEU A 8 33.03 26.91 -24.87
N ARG A 9 32.33 27.81 -24.16
CA ARG A 9 31.24 28.62 -24.72
C ARG A 9 31.64 29.42 -25.96
N PRO A 10 32.75 30.17 -25.98
CA PRO A 10 33.13 30.96 -27.15
C PRO A 10 33.49 30.12 -28.38
N TRP A 11 34.07 28.93 -28.15
CA TRP A 11 34.52 28.03 -29.22
C TRP A 11 33.34 27.32 -29.90
N LEU A 12 32.31 26.96 -29.13
CA LEU A 12 31.08 26.36 -29.64
C LEU A 12 30.21 27.39 -30.40
N THR A 13 30.17 28.64 -29.95
CA THR A 13 29.49 29.74 -30.68
C THR A 13 30.17 30.02 -32.03
N ALA A 14 31.50 29.88 -32.12
CA ALA A 14 32.28 30.11 -33.33
C ALA A 14 32.12 28.99 -34.38
N LEU A 15 31.94 27.74 -33.96
CA LEU A 15 31.75 26.59 -34.86
C LEU A 15 30.38 26.62 -35.56
N ALA A 16 29.33 27.07 -34.87
CA ALA A 16 28.00 27.25 -35.45
C ALA A 16 27.90 28.44 -36.44
N ALA A 17 28.77 29.44 -36.30
CA ALA A 17 28.76 30.64 -37.13
C ALA A 17 29.52 30.45 -38.46
N ASN A 18 30.64 29.71 -38.47
CA ASN A 18 31.61 29.76 -39.57
C ASN A 18 31.33 28.85 -40.77
N GLU A 19 30.55 27.76 -40.62
CA GLU A 19 30.19 26.92 -41.77
C GLU A 19 28.92 27.43 -42.49
N TRP A 20 28.01 28.10 -41.77
CA TRP A 20 26.77 28.61 -42.34
C TRP A 20 26.90 29.93 -43.08
N GLN A 21 27.69 30.86 -42.55
CA GLN A 21 27.89 32.18 -43.15
C GLN A 21 28.54 32.09 -44.55
N ARG A 22 29.33 31.03 -44.79
CA ARG A 22 29.92 30.70 -46.09
C ARG A 22 28.91 30.15 -47.09
N ALA A 23 27.94 29.37 -46.63
CA ALA A 23 26.89 28.82 -47.49
C ALA A 23 25.80 29.88 -47.80
N GLU A 24 25.43 30.75 -46.86
CA GLU A 24 24.56 31.92 -47.13
C GLU A 24 25.18 32.88 -48.16
N GLN A 25 26.48 33.18 -48.05
CA GLN A 25 27.19 34.04 -49.01
C GLN A 25 27.31 33.41 -50.40
N ALA A 26 27.49 32.08 -50.49
CA ALA A 26 27.55 31.37 -51.77
C ALA A 26 26.19 31.33 -52.49
N ILE A 27 25.09 31.39 -51.75
CA ILE A 27 23.72 31.28 -52.27
C ILE A 27 23.10 32.65 -52.59
N ALA A 28 23.42 33.69 -51.81
CA ALA A 28 23.00 35.07 -52.10
C ALA A 28 23.54 35.60 -53.45
N GLY A 29 24.59 34.99 -53.99
CA GLY A 29 25.13 35.29 -55.33
C GLY A 29 24.34 34.71 -56.51
N LEU A 30 23.34 33.84 -56.27
CA LEU A 30 22.51 33.21 -57.31
C LEU A 30 21.15 33.90 -57.36
N GLY A 31 21.06 35.01 -58.11
CA GLY A 31 19.93 35.94 -58.15
C GLY A 31 18.62 35.39 -58.73
N ASN A 32 17.94 34.50 -58.01
CA ASN A 32 16.56 34.08 -58.33
C ASN A 32 15.75 33.84 -57.04
N SER A 33 14.56 34.45 -56.93
CA SER A 33 13.74 34.42 -55.70
C SER A 33 13.29 33.01 -55.27
N ASP A 34 13.27 32.04 -56.19
CA ASP A 34 13.00 30.62 -55.90
C ASP A 34 14.20 29.87 -55.29
N ALA A 35 15.43 30.33 -55.52
CA ALA A 35 16.64 29.71 -55.00
C ALA A 35 16.85 30.02 -53.50
N VAL A 36 16.44 31.22 -53.07
CA VAL A 36 16.51 31.64 -51.65
C VAL A 36 15.50 30.84 -50.79
N SER A 37 14.30 30.58 -51.32
CA SER A 37 13.29 29.74 -50.65
C SER A 37 13.75 28.28 -50.53
N ARG A 38 14.30 27.70 -51.60
CA ARG A 38 14.87 26.33 -51.59
C ARG A 38 16.12 26.22 -50.73
N ALA A 39 16.98 27.24 -50.72
CA ALA A 39 18.14 27.30 -49.85
C ALA A 39 17.75 27.42 -48.39
N ALA A 40 16.79 28.28 -48.03
CA ALA A 40 16.25 28.35 -46.68
C ALA A 40 15.63 27.01 -46.23
N GLN A 41 14.96 26.29 -47.13
CA GLN A 41 14.43 24.94 -46.88
C GLN A 41 15.55 23.90 -46.73
N LEU A 42 16.61 23.95 -47.54
CA LEU A 42 17.79 23.07 -47.44
C LEU A 42 18.59 23.37 -46.16
N THR A 43 18.79 24.64 -45.83
CA THR A 43 19.41 25.12 -44.59
C THR A 43 18.62 24.66 -43.37
N ALA A 44 17.30 24.89 -43.36
CA ALA A 44 16.41 24.41 -42.32
C ALA A 44 16.40 22.87 -42.23
N ALA A 45 16.48 22.16 -43.35
CA ALA A 45 16.57 20.70 -43.36
C ALA A 45 17.91 20.20 -42.79
N THR A 46 19.03 20.83 -43.12
CA THR A 46 20.35 20.51 -42.54
C THR A 46 20.46 20.89 -41.07
N GLU A 47 19.85 22.00 -40.64
CA GLU A 47 19.75 22.36 -39.22
C GLU A 47 18.86 21.39 -38.46
N ALA A 48 17.72 20.97 -39.01
CA ALA A 48 16.84 19.97 -38.41
C ALA A 48 17.53 18.61 -38.26
N LEU A 49 18.27 18.16 -39.29
CA LEU A 49 19.05 16.93 -39.25
C LEU A 49 20.18 17.00 -38.22
N ALA A 50 20.88 18.14 -38.12
CA ALA A 50 21.92 18.37 -37.10
C ALA A 50 21.33 18.40 -35.67
N THR A 51 20.19 19.06 -35.47
CA THR A 51 19.46 19.10 -34.20
C THR A 51 19.03 17.70 -33.77
N GLN A 52 18.42 16.93 -34.66
CA GLN A 52 17.98 15.57 -34.37
C GLN A 52 19.15 14.64 -34.03
N ALA A 53 20.27 14.75 -34.76
CA ALA A 53 21.49 14.00 -34.47
C ALA A 53 22.09 14.33 -33.10
N LEU A 54 22.09 15.62 -32.70
CA LEU A 54 22.56 16.06 -31.39
C LEU A 54 21.63 15.60 -30.26
N ILE A 55 20.30 15.64 -30.47
CA ILE A 55 19.33 15.10 -29.51
C ILE A 55 19.57 13.60 -29.29
N GLN A 56 19.71 12.83 -30.36
CA GLN A 56 20.00 11.39 -30.28
C GLN A 56 21.31 11.11 -29.55
N LYS A 57 22.39 11.86 -29.86
CA LYS A 57 23.67 11.74 -29.14
C LYS A 57 23.52 12.05 -27.65
N GLY A 58 22.77 13.10 -27.30
CA GLY A 58 22.49 13.46 -25.92
C GLY A 58 21.71 12.36 -25.18
N GLN A 59 20.70 11.78 -25.82
CA GLN A 59 19.91 10.67 -25.28
C GLN A 59 20.76 9.41 -25.08
N GLN A 60 21.62 9.06 -26.04
CA GLN A 60 22.56 7.94 -25.91
C GLN A 60 23.57 8.17 -24.78
N ALA A 61 24.11 9.38 -24.66
CA ALA A 61 25.00 9.73 -23.56
C ALA A 61 24.29 9.62 -22.20
N ALA A 62 23.03 10.07 -22.10
CA ALA A 62 22.23 9.94 -20.89
C ALA A 62 21.97 8.46 -20.53
N GLN A 63 21.60 7.63 -21.51
CA GLN A 63 21.40 6.19 -21.34
C GLN A 63 22.68 5.48 -20.89
N ALA A 64 23.85 5.93 -21.35
CA ALA A 64 25.16 5.43 -20.93
C ALA A 64 25.63 5.96 -19.56
N GLY A 65 24.84 6.81 -18.89
CA GLY A 65 25.19 7.42 -17.60
C GLY A 65 26.16 8.60 -17.70
N ALA A 66 26.51 9.05 -18.91
CA ALA A 66 27.36 10.23 -19.14
C ALA A 66 26.56 11.53 -19.01
N LEU A 67 25.96 11.76 -17.84
CA LEU A 67 24.98 12.82 -17.60
C LEU A 67 25.53 14.22 -17.86
N ALA A 68 26.78 14.50 -17.48
CA ALA A 68 27.41 15.80 -17.73
C ALA A 68 27.56 16.11 -19.23
N SER A 69 27.94 15.11 -20.02
CA SER A 69 28.07 15.22 -21.47
C SER A 69 26.70 15.38 -22.15
N ALA A 70 25.70 14.62 -21.70
CA ALA A 70 24.33 14.74 -22.17
C ALA A 70 23.76 16.15 -21.88
N ALA A 71 23.94 16.65 -20.65
CA ALA A 71 23.49 17.98 -20.26
C ALA A 71 24.12 19.08 -21.13
N LEU A 72 25.43 19.01 -21.39
CA LEU A 72 26.12 19.98 -22.24
C LEU A 72 25.56 19.99 -23.68
N LEU A 73 25.29 18.81 -24.24
CA LEU A 73 24.71 18.69 -25.59
C LEU A 73 23.33 19.34 -25.65
N PHE A 74 22.47 19.09 -24.66
CA PHE A 74 21.16 19.72 -24.61
C PHE A 74 21.23 21.23 -24.32
N GLU A 75 22.17 21.70 -23.49
CA GLU A 75 22.39 23.15 -23.27
C GLU A 75 22.81 23.88 -24.54
N VAL A 76 23.70 23.29 -25.34
CA VAL A 76 24.10 23.86 -26.63
C VAL A 76 22.89 23.96 -27.56
N LEU A 77 22.05 22.93 -27.58
CA LEU A 77 20.82 22.93 -28.37
C LEU A 77 19.84 24.00 -27.89
N THR A 78 19.63 24.17 -26.58
CA THR A 78 18.72 25.19 -26.06
C THR A 78 19.24 26.62 -26.24
N MET A 79 20.56 26.83 -26.27
CA MET A 79 21.15 28.13 -26.61
C MET A 79 21.00 28.46 -28.10
N ARG A 80 21.17 27.48 -28.99
CA ARG A 80 21.06 27.68 -30.44
C ARG A 80 19.60 27.73 -30.92
N PHE A 81 18.75 26.92 -30.31
CA PHE A 81 17.34 26.76 -30.65
C PHE A 81 16.47 26.90 -29.38
N PRO A 82 16.24 28.14 -28.90
CA PRO A 82 15.58 28.39 -27.63
C PRO A 82 14.11 27.94 -27.56
N ASN A 83 13.49 27.65 -28.71
CA ASN A 83 12.12 27.14 -28.80
C ASN A 83 12.06 25.62 -29.08
N GLU A 84 13.20 24.92 -29.05
CA GLU A 84 13.26 23.48 -29.32
C GLU A 84 12.81 22.68 -28.09
N PHE A 85 11.59 22.16 -28.16
CA PHE A 85 10.95 21.44 -27.05
C PHE A 85 11.76 20.22 -26.59
N GLU A 86 12.23 19.40 -27.53
CA GLU A 86 12.93 18.15 -27.18
C GLU A 86 14.27 18.43 -26.48
N ALA A 87 14.95 19.52 -26.84
CA ALA A 87 16.18 19.93 -26.18
C ALA A 87 15.93 20.31 -24.71
N TRP A 88 14.91 21.14 -24.45
CA TRP A 88 14.53 21.52 -23.08
C TRP A 88 14.00 20.35 -22.26
N LEU A 89 13.15 19.50 -22.84
CA LEU A 89 12.60 18.31 -22.17
C LEU A 89 13.70 17.35 -21.74
N ASN A 90 14.65 17.04 -22.63
CA ASN A 90 15.74 16.13 -22.31
C ASN A 90 16.78 16.78 -21.38
N LEU A 91 17.02 18.10 -21.47
CA LEU A 91 17.83 18.83 -20.49
C LEU A 91 17.24 18.70 -19.08
N ALA A 92 15.93 18.91 -18.94
CA ALA A 92 15.22 18.78 -17.67
C ALA A 92 15.37 17.37 -17.08
N ARG A 93 15.20 16.32 -17.89
CA ARG A 93 15.37 14.92 -17.47
C ARG A 93 16.80 14.62 -16.99
N VAL A 94 17.82 15.03 -17.74
CA VAL A 94 19.23 14.78 -17.37
C VAL A 94 19.62 15.54 -16.10
N ARG A 95 19.16 16.79 -15.95
CA ARG A 95 19.36 17.59 -14.73
C ARG A 95 18.72 16.92 -13.53
N ALA A 96 17.52 16.38 -13.70
CA ALA A 96 16.84 15.63 -12.64
C ALA A 96 17.55 14.32 -12.27
N GLN A 97 18.07 13.58 -13.25
CA GLN A 97 18.88 12.37 -12.99
C GLN A 97 20.15 12.70 -12.20
N SER A 98 20.68 13.92 -12.35
CA SER A 98 21.83 14.43 -11.60
C SER A 98 21.46 15.06 -10.25
N ALA A 99 20.19 14.96 -9.83
CA ALA A 99 19.61 15.61 -8.64
C ALA A 99 19.75 17.15 -8.61
N ASP A 100 19.92 17.78 -9.78
CA ASP A 100 19.95 19.24 -9.94
C ASP A 100 18.54 19.78 -10.16
N TRP A 101 17.73 19.76 -9.08
CA TRP A 101 16.29 20.00 -9.14
C TRP A 101 15.91 21.40 -9.63
N ALA A 102 16.68 22.42 -9.25
CA ALA A 102 16.39 23.80 -9.63
C ALA A 102 16.55 23.99 -11.15
N SER A 103 17.68 23.55 -11.72
CA SER A 103 17.89 23.62 -13.16
C SER A 103 16.99 22.66 -13.95
N ALA A 104 16.62 21.51 -13.37
CA ALA A 104 15.62 20.63 -13.96
C ALA A 104 14.24 21.31 -14.08
N GLN A 105 13.82 21.99 -13.02
CA GLN A 105 12.56 22.75 -13.00
C GLN A 105 12.58 23.89 -14.02
N GLU A 106 13.66 24.69 -14.06
CA GLU A 106 13.81 25.78 -15.03
C GLU A 106 13.73 25.26 -16.47
N ALA A 107 14.46 24.20 -16.79
CA ALA A 107 14.40 23.59 -18.11
C ALA A 107 13.01 23.04 -18.46
N ALA A 108 12.31 22.46 -17.49
CA ALA A 108 10.95 21.96 -17.68
C ALA A 108 9.94 23.11 -17.91
N ASP A 109 10.05 24.21 -17.16
CA ASP A 109 9.20 25.39 -17.37
C ASP A 109 9.44 25.99 -18.76
N ARG A 110 10.69 25.99 -19.26
CA ARG A 110 11.00 26.41 -20.64
C ARG A 110 10.43 25.46 -21.68
N ALA A 111 10.51 24.15 -21.47
CA ALA A 111 9.86 23.17 -22.35
C ALA A 111 8.34 23.38 -22.39
N LEU A 112 7.71 23.68 -21.25
CA LEU A 112 6.27 23.95 -21.17
C LEU A 112 5.87 25.19 -21.98
N VAL A 113 6.68 26.26 -21.92
CA VAL A 113 6.47 27.46 -22.76
C VAL A 113 6.58 27.14 -24.25
N CYS A 114 7.50 26.24 -24.64
CA CYS A 114 7.65 25.83 -26.03
C CYS A 114 6.43 25.04 -26.54
N ARG A 115 5.97 24.04 -25.77
CA ARG A 115 4.87 23.14 -26.16
C ARG A 115 4.07 22.66 -24.94
N ALA A 116 3.01 23.39 -24.61
CA ALA A 116 2.10 23.01 -23.51
C ALA A 116 1.07 21.94 -23.91
N ASP A 117 0.95 21.61 -25.20
CA ASP A 117 0.07 20.58 -25.76
C ASP A 117 0.65 19.16 -25.67
N ARG A 118 1.84 19.01 -25.07
CA ARG A 118 2.53 17.73 -24.91
C ARG A 118 2.31 17.17 -23.50
N PRO A 119 1.73 15.97 -23.33
CA PRO A 119 1.47 15.43 -21.99
C PRO A 119 2.76 15.08 -21.24
N GLU A 120 3.85 14.78 -21.96
CA GLU A 120 5.12 14.35 -21.37
C GLU A 120 5.75 15.43 -20.50
N ILE A 121 5.56 16.72 -20.83
CA ILE A 121 6.12 17.81 -20.02
C ILE A 121 5.34 18.02 -18.73
N TRP A 122 4.02 17.91 -18.76
CA TRP A 122 3.20 18.00 -17.55
C TRP A 122 3.48 16.84 -16.58
N GLY A 123 3.61 15.63 -17.11
CA GLY A 123 4.01 14.47 -16.32
C GLY A 123 5.40 14.65 -15.68
N LEU A 124 6.37 15.22 -16.42
CA LEU A 124 7.70 15.54 -15.90
C LEU A 124 7.64 16.62 -14.81
N LEU A 125 6.88 17.71 -15.02
CA LEU A 125 6.71 18.78 -14.04
C LEU A 125 6.10 18.24 -12.74
N LEU A 126 5.08 17.38 -12.84
CA LEU A 126 4.47 16.79 -11.66
C LEU A 126 5.44 15.87 -10.94
N TRP A 127 6.18 15.04 -11.67
CA TRP A 127 7.21 14.18 -11.09
C TRP A 127 8.33 14.99 -10.42
N LEU A 128 8.77 16.10 -11.02
CA LEU A 128 9.74 17.03 -10.44
C LEU A 128 9.20 17.68 -9.16
N ALA A 129 7.94 18.13 -9.16
CA ALA A 129 7.29 18.69 -7.98
C ALA A 129 7.25 17.68 -6.83
N THR A 130 6.97 16.40 -7.11
CA THR A 130 7.04 15.33 -6.10
C THR A 130 8.45 15.14 -5.56
N ARG A 131 9.47 15.11 -6.44
CA ARG A 131 10.88 14.89 -6.05
C ARG A 131 11.52 16.06 -5.31
N SER A 132 11.14 17.28 -5.65
CA SER A 132 11.63 18.50 -5.00
C SER A 132 10.95 18.79 -3.65
N GLY A 133 9.96 17.98 -3.25
CA GLY A 133 9.23 18.15 -1.99
C GLY A 133 8.18 19.26 -2.04
N ALA A 134 7.65 19.59 -3.22
CA ALA A 134 6.55 20.55 -3.32
C ALA A 134 5.35 20.10 -2.48
N THR A 135 4.61 21.07 -1.93
CA THR A 135 3.42 20.77 -1.13
C THR A 135 2.38 20.02 -1.97
N ARG A 136 1.55 19.23 -1.30
CA ARG A 136 0.47 18.49 -1.97
C ARG A 136 -0.48 19.42 -2.72
N ASP A 137 -0.81 20.58 -2.13
CA ASP A 137 -1.64 21.59 -2.78
C ASP A 137 -1.03 22.09 -4.09
N ALA A 138 0.30 22.32 -4.12
CA ALA A 138 0.98 22.73 -5.34
C ALA A 138 0.96 21.64 -6.42
N GLN A 139 1.12 20.37 -6.03
CA GLN A 139 0.99 19.23 -6.94
C GLN A 139 -0.43 19.10 -7.50
N MET A 140 -1.45 19.27 -6.65
CA MET A 140 -2.86 19.24 -7.06
C MET A 140 -3.21 20.40 -8.00
N GLN A 141 -2.71 21.61 -7.73
CA GLN A 141 -2.87 22.75 -8.64
C GLN A 141 -2.22 22.50 -10.00
N LEU A 142 -1.04 21.88 -10.01
CA LEU A 142 -0.35 21.52 -11.24
C LEU A 142 -1.13 20.46 -12.04
N ALA A 143 -1.65 19.42 -11.38
CA ALA A 143 -2.49 18.41 -12.01
C ALA A 143 -3.82 19.00 -12.54
N ALA A 144 -4.44 19.92 -11.82
CA ALA A 144 -5.64 20.63 -12.29
C ALA A 144 -5.34 21.50 -13.53
N ARG A 145 -4.20 22.21 -13.55
CA ARG A 145 -3.74 22.95 -14.73
C ARG A 145 -3.50 22.02 -15.92
N TRP A 146 -2.95 20.84 -15.69
CA TRP A 146 -2.77 19.83 -16.74
C TRP A 146 -4.12 19.36 -17.30
N CYS A 147 -5.08 19.03 -16.45
CA CYS A 147 -6.43 18.64 -16.88
C CYS A 147 -7.11 19.75 -17.71
N ASN A 148 -6.97 21.01 -17.29
CA ASN A 148 -7.54 22.15 -18.01
C ASN A 148 -6.85 22.42 -19.35
N ALA A 149 -5.51 22.31 -19.41
CA ALA A 149 -4.75 22.50 -20.63
C ALA A 149 -4.98 21.36 -21.63
N MET A 150 -5.24 20.15 -21.12
CA MET A 150 -5.38 18.93 -21.91
C MET A 150 -6.57 18.08 -21.45
N PRO A 151 -7.82 18.54 -21.67
CA PRO A 151 -9.01 17.85 -21.16
C PRO A 151 -9.23 16.46 -21.75
N GLN A 152 -8.62 16.16 -22.91
CA GLN A 152 -8.67 14.85 -23.57
C GLN A 152 -7.46 13.95 -23.21
N CYS A 153 -6.64 14.32 -22.22
CA CYS A 153 -5.48 13.53 -21.80
C CYS A 153 -5.81 12.64 -20.60
N VAL A 154 -5.89 11.32 -20.84
CA VAL A 154 -6.15 10.32 -19.78
C VAL A 154 -5.12 10.41 -18.65
N SER A 155 -3.83 10.55 -18.96
CA SER A 155 -2.76 10.64 -17.96
C SER A 155 -2.91 11.85 -17.02
N ALA A 156 -3.46 12.96 -17.51
CA ALA A 156 -3.72 14.14 -16.69
C ALA A 156 -4.74 13.84 -15.59
N TRP A 157 -5.88 13.26 -15.99
CA TRP A 157 -6.96 12.88 -15.08
C TRP A 157 -6.54 11.80 -14.09
N LEU A 158 -5.77 10.79 -14.53
CA LEU A 158 -5.24 9.75 -13.64
C LEU A 158 -4.23 10.32 -12.62
N ALA A 159 -3.40 11.26 -13.04
CA ALA A 159 -2.47 11.93 -12.14
C ALA A 159 -3.22 12.74 -11.07
N ALA A 160 -4.26 13.50 -11.46
CA ALA A 160 -5.13 14.21 -10.53
C ALA A 160 -5.85 13.25 -9.57
N ALA A 161 -6.45 12.17 -10.09
CA ALA A 161 -7.13 11.16 -9.30
C ALA A 161 -6.23 10.54 -8.21
N ARG A 162 -4.98 10.24 -8.52
CA ARG A 162 -4.02 9.72 -7.52
C ARG A 162 -3.72 10.74 -6.42
N LEU A 163 -3.52 12.01 -6.77
CA LEU A 163 -3.28 13.06 -5.78
C LEU A 163 -4.49 13.29 -4.87
N TYR A 164 -5.70 13.29 -5.43
CA TYR A 164 -6.94 13.34 -4.64
C TYR A 164 -7.07 12.14 -3.70
N LEU A 165 -6.72 10.94 -4.17
CA LEU A 165 -6.77 9.74 -3.34
C LEU A 165 -5.76 9.81 -2.18
N GLU A 166 -4.55 10.29 -2.44
CA GLU A 166 -3.52 10.51 -1.40
C GLU A 166 -3.92 11.60 -0.39
N ALA A 167 -4.67 12.62 -0.82
CA ALA A 167 -5.27 13.62 0.05
C ALA A 167 -6.42 13.02 0.88
N GLY A 168 -7.13 12.04 0.32
CA GLY A 168 -8.33 11.45 0.92
C GLY A 168 -9.64 12.03 0.40
N ASP A 169 -9.60 12.74 -0.73
CA ASP A 169 -10.74 13.42 -1.34
C ASP A 169 -11.39 12.50 -2.38
N TYR A 170 -12.20 11.54 -1.93
CA TYR A 170 -12.68 10.45 -2.79
C TYR A 170 -13.64 10.88 -3.91
N GLU A 171 -14.46 11.90 -3.69
CA GLU A 171 -15.40 12.39 -4.72
C GLU A 171 -14.64 12.93 -5.96
N PRO A 172 -13.67 13.85 -5.81
CA PRO A 172 -12.77 14.24 -6.90
C PRO A 172 -12.01 13.08 -7.57
N VAL A 173 -11.68 12.00 -6.84
CA VAL A 173 -11.09 10.78 -7.44
C VAL A 173 -12.06 10.18 -8.45
N HIS A 174 -13.32 9.97 -8.06
CA HIS A 174 -14.32 9.37 -8.93
C HIS A 174 -14.61 10.24 -10.15
N ASP A 175 -14.69 11.55 -9.98
CA ASP A 175 -14.88 12.49 -11.09
C ASP A 175 -13.73 12.39 -12.11
N ALA A 176 -12.48 12.47 -11.64
CA ALA A 176 -11.31 12.37 -12.51
C ALA A 176 -11.21 11.01 -13.20
N VAL A 177 -11.50 9.91 -12.49
CA VAL A 177 -11.54 8.56 -13.07
C VAL A 177 -12.65 8.42 -14.10
N ASN A 178 -13.83 8.99 -13.86
CA ASN A 178 -14.95 8.97 -14.80
C ASN A 178 -14.63 9.78 -16.06
N GLN A 179 -13.92 10.91 -15.94
CA GLN A 179 -13.43 11.66 -17.10
C GLN A 179 -12.41 10.83 -17.90
N ALA A 180 -11.45 10.19 -17.23
CA ALA A 180 -10.50 9.29 -17.87
C ALA A 180 -11.19 8.14 -18.64
N LEU A 181 -12.21 7.52 -18.04
CA LEU A 181 -13.00 6.44 -18.66
C LEU A 181 -13.94 6.94 -19.77
N THR A 182 -14.34 8.21 -19.76
CA THR A 182 -15.10 8.81 -20.86
C THR A 182 -14.22 8.97 -22.10
N ILE A 183 -12.95 9.35 -21.90
CA ILE A 183 -11.97 9.52 -22.97
C ILE A 183 -11.48 8.16 -23.49
N ALA A 184 -11.15 7.24 -22.57
CA ALA A 184 -10.65 5.90 -22.88
C ALA A 184 -11.36 4.84 -22.01
N PRO A 185 -12.50 4.31 -22.46
CA PRO A 185 -13.29 3.32 -21.71
C PRO A 185 -12.55 2.02 -21.37
N ASP A 186 -11.48 1.71 -22.12
CA ASP A 186 -10.65 0.52 -21.99
C ASP A 186 -9.29 0.80 -21.31
N SER A 187 -9.13 1.97 -20.69
CA SER A 187 -7.93 2.33 -19.94
C SER A 187 -7.76 1.43 -18.71
N VAL A 188 -6.72 0.58 -18.71
CA VAL A 188 -6.42 -0.33 -17.59
C VAL A 188 -6.23 0.44 -16.29
N PRO A 189 -5.42 1.52 -16.24
CA PRO A 189 -5.22 2.29 -15.00
C PRO A 189 -6.50 2.95 -14.48
N ALA A 190 -7.36 3.46 -15.35
CA ALA A 190 -8.63 4.07 -14.93
C ALA A 190 -9.60 3.03 -14.36
N LEU A 191 -9.75 1.89 -15.02
CA LEU A 191 -10.57 0.78 -14.54
C LEU A 191 -10.04 0.21 -13.22
N TRP A 192 -8.72 0.07 -13.09
CA TRP A 192 -8.05 -0.40 -11.87
C TRP A 192 -8.30 0.54 -10.68
N LEU A 193 -8.11 1.84 -10.88
CA LEU A 193 -8.35 2.86 -9.85
C LEU A 193 -9.84 2.92 -9.47
N SER A 194 -10.75 2.82 -10.46
CA SER A 194 -12.20 2.73 -10.24
C SER A 194 -12.60 1.50 -9.42
N MET A 195 -11.98 0.35 -9.69
CA MET A 195 -12.24 -0.92 -9.02
C MET A 195 -11.83 -0.87 -7.54
N LEU A 196 -10.62 -0.41 -7.24
CA LEU A 196 -10.02 -0.55 -5.90
C LEU A 196 -10.34 0.61 -4.95
N THR A 197 -10.87 1.71 -5.47
CA THR A 197 -11.15 2.91 -4.67
C THR A 197 -12.59 2.89 -4.15
N PRO A 198 -12.81 2.89 -2.82
CA PRO A 198 -14.15 3.03 -2.26
C PRO A 198 -14.72 4.43 -2.50
N ASP A 199 -16.01 4.63 -2.25
CA ASP A 199 -16.63 5.96 -2.42
C ASP A 199 -16.14 6.98 -1.40
N ARG A 200 -15.72 6.48 -0.25
CA ARG A 200 -15.27 7.25 0.90
C ARG A 200 -14.27 6.40 1.68
N ARG A 201 -13.53 7.08 2.56
CA ARG A 201 -12.65 6.40 3.51
C ARG A 201 -13.47 5.43 4.37
N ASN A 202 -14.43 5.94 5.14
CA ASN A 202 -15.36 5.14 5.92
C ASN A 202 -16.72 5.01 5.20
N MET A 203 -17.31 3.82 5.20
CA MET A 203 -18.60 3.57 4.57
C MET A 203 -19.70 4.19 5.43
N ARG A 204 -20.61 4.97 4.84
CA ARG A 204 -21.69 5.61 5.61
C ARG A 204 -22.71 4.60 6.11
N ASP A 205 -23.06 3.66 5.24
CA ASP A 205 -24.14 2.70 5.42
C ASP A 205 -23.89 1.46 4.54
N ALA A 206 -24.82 0.50 4.59
CA ALA A 206 -24.76 -0.71 3.77
C ALA A 206 -24.92 -0.42 2.26
N VAL A 207 -25.55 0.70 1.87
CA VAL A 207 -25.74 1.08 0.46
C VAL A 207 -24.40 1.48 -0.15
N ASP A 208 -23.59 2.27 0.57
CA ASP A 208 -22.22 2.60 0.17
C ASP A 208 -21.37 1.34 -0.02
N GLN A 209 -21.46 0.37 0.90
CA GLN A 209 -20.75 -0.90 0.80
C GLN A 209 -21.16 -1.67 -0.47
N GLN A 210 -22.46 -1.78 -0.73
CA GLN A 210 -23.00 -2.47 -1.90
C GLN A 210 -22.60 -1.78 -3.21
N ARG A 211 -22.61 -0.43 -3.24
CA ARG A 211 -22.22 0.35 -4.41
C ARG A 211 -20.75 0.17 -4.75
N PHE A 212 -19.87 0.18 -3.73
CA PHE A 212 -18.45 -0.12 -3.92
C PHE A 212 -18.25 -1.55 -4.44
N LEU A 213 -18.89 -2.55 -3.83
CA LEU A 213 -18.77 -3.95 -4.27
C LEU A 213 -19.28 -4.17 -5.70
N ALA A 214 -20.42 -3.56 -6.06
CA ALA A 214 -20.97 -3.64 -7.41
C ALA A 214 -20.00 -3.03 -8.44
N ARG A 215 -19.41 -1.86 -8.14
CA ARG A 215 -18.38 -1.25 -8.99
C ARG A 215 -17.15 -2.14 -9.08
N TRP A 216 -16.66 -2.67 -7.96
CA TRP A 216 -15.50 -3.55 -7.90
C TRP A 216 -15.69 -4.74 -8.85
N ARG A 217 -16.83 -5.45 -8.74
CA ARG A 217 -17.16 -6.60 -9.59
C ARG A 217 -17.30 -6.21 -11.06
N ALA A 218 -18.00 -5.12 -11.36
CA ALA A 218 -18.19 -4.66 -12.74
C ALA A 218 -16.85 -4.29 -13.41
N ARG A 219 -15.96 -3.60 -12.70
CA ARG A 219 -14.63 -3.22 -13.22
C ARG A 219 -13.70 -4.42 -13.36
N LEU A 220 -13.76 -5.39 -12.45
CA LEU A 220 -13.05 -6.66 -12.61
C LEU A 220 -13.45 -7.37 -13.89
N GLN A 221 -14.76 -7.50 -14.18
CA GLN A 221 -15.23 -8.13 -15.42
C GLN A 221 -14.77 -7.37 -16.67
N GLN A 222 -14.80 -6.04 -16.65
CA GLN A 222 -14.29 -5.23 -17.76
C GLN A 222 -12.79 -5.47 -18.00
N LEU A 223 -11.98 -5.45 -16.93
CA LEU A 223 -10.55 -5.71 -17.01
C LEU A 223 -10.26 -7.13 -17.53
N LEU A 224 -11.02 -8.13 -17.08
CA LEU A 224 -10.89 -9.51 -17.56
C LEU A 224 -11.25 -9.66 -19.05
N ALA A 225 -12.13 -8.82 -19.59
CA ALA A 225 -12.49 -8.84 -21.01
C ALA A 225 -11.43 -8.17 -21.91
N LEU A 226 -10.51 -7.37 -21.36
CA LEU A 226 -9.47 -6.69 -22.13
C LEU A 226 -8.31 -7.64 -22.49
N PRO A 227 -7.63 -7.41 -23.63
CA PRO A 227 -6.43 -8.13 -24.02
C PRO A 227 -5.20 -7.59 -23.28
N VAL A 228 -5.22 -7.68 -21.95
CA VAL A 228 -4.17 -7.11 -21.08
C VAL A 228 -2.80 -7.73 -21.31
N GLU A 229 -2.72 -8.91 -21.92
CA GLU A 229 -1.46 -9.58 -22.25
C GLU A 229 -0.72 -9.00 -23.47
N SER A 230 -1.32 -8.04 -24.19
CA SER A 230 -0.66 -7.43 -25.34
C SER A 230 0.61 -6.67 -24.93
N ALA A 231 1.65 -6.74 -25.76
CA ALA A 231 2.92 -6.06 -25.51
C ALA A 231 2.75 -4.53 -25.42
N GLU A 232 1.75 -3.99 -26.12
CA GLU A 232 1.39 -2.57 -26.12
C GLU A 232 0.92 -2.09 -24.74
N ARG A 233 0.29 -2.97 -23.94
CA ARG A 233 -0.22 -2.65 -22.59
C ARG A 233 0.78 -2.93 -21.47
N ALA A 234 1.98 -3.42 -21.76
CA ALA A 234 2.95 -3.82 -20.74
C ALA A 234 3.31 -2.68 -19.77
N ALA A 235 3.40 -1.43 -20.27
CA ALA A 235 3.68 -0.26 -19.44
C ALA A 235 2.50 0.07 -18.49
N GLU A 236 1.26 0.07 -18.99
CA GLU A 236 0.06 0.27 -18.18
C GLU A 236 -0.08 -0.82 -17.11
N ASN A 237 0.20 -2.07 -17.47
CA ASN A 237 0.15 -3.20 -16.55
C ASN A 237 1.16 -3.02 -15.40
N LEU A 238 2.39 -2.61 -15.72
CA LEU A 238 3.40 -2.35 -14.71
C LEU A 238 2.99 -1.18 -13.79
N GLU A 239 2.37 -0.13 -14.34
CA GLU A 239 1.82 0.98 -13.55
C GLU A 239 0.77 0.46 -12.55
N VAL A 240 -0.23 -0.29 -13.00
CA VAL A 240 -1.31 -0.73 -12.11
C VAL A 240 -0.83 -1.73 -11.04
N LEU A 241 0.05 -2.66 -11.40
CA LEU A 241 0.63 -3.66 -10.48
C LEU A 241 1.46 -3.03 -9.34
N THR A 242 1.91 -1.79 -9.51
CA THR A 242 2.72 -1.08 -8.51
C THR A 242 1.97 0.06 -7.82
N SER A 243 0.71 0.33 -8.22
CA SER A 243 -0.06 1.50 -7.78
C SER A 243 -0.81 1.32 -6.46
N GLN A 244 -1.78 0.40 -6.41
CA GLN A 244 -2.73 0.27 -5.30
C GLN A 244 -3.07 -1.21 -5.02
N PRO A 245 -3.03 -1.65 -3.75
CA PRO A 245 -3.44 -3.00 -3.36
C PRO A 245 -4.98 -3.13 -3.25
N ASN A 246 -5.48 -4.37 -3.31
CA ASN A 246 -6.89 -4.69 -3.04
C ASN A 246 -7.20 -4.69 -1.53
N PHE A 247 -7.00 -3.54 -0.88
CA PHE A 247 -7.00 -3.44 0.59
C PHE A 247 -8.40 -3.39 1.22
N TYR A 248 -9.36 -2.72 0.57
CA TYR A 248 -10.64 -2.38 1.18
C TYR A 248 -11.68 -3.49 1.14
N LEU A 249 -11.57 -4.42 0.18
CA LEU A 249 -12.55 -5.50 -0.01
C LEU A 249 -12.69 -6.36 1.26
N ALA A 250 -11.60 -6.60 1.98
CA ALA A 250 -11.61 -7.44 3.18
C ALA A 250 -12.52 -6.90 4.30
N TYR A 251 -12.83 -5.60 4.31
CA TYR A 251 -13.68 -4.97 5.33
C TYR A 251 -15.18 -5.08 5.06
N LEU A 252 -15.61 -5.70 3.94
CA LEU A 252 -17.02 -5.78 3.54
C LEU A 252 -17.75 -7.06 4.00
N GLY A 253 -17.19 -7.82 4.95
CA GLY A 253 -17.92 -8.87 5.66
C GLY A 253 -18.14 -10.22 4.93
N GLU A 254 -17.60 -10.43 3.72
CA GLU A 254 -17.66 -11.73 3.01
C GLU A 254 -16.27 -12.38 2.83
N ALA A 255 -16.22 -13.66 2.47
CA ALA A 255 -14.96 -14.34 2.16
C ALA A 255 -14.37 -13.91 0.81
N PHE A 256 -15.23 -13.48 -0.14
CA PHE A 256 -14.86 -13.06 -1.50
C PHE A 256 -14.00 -14.06 -2.27
N ARG A 257 -14.09 -15.36 -1.97
CA ARG A 257 -13.22 -16.38 -2.55
C ARG A 257 -13.23 -16.36 -4.08
N ASP A 258 -14.41 -16.39 -4.70
CA ASP A 258 -14.53 -16.48 -6.16
C ASP A 258 -14.23 -15.16 -6.87
N ASP A 259 -14.57 -14.04 -6.23
CA ASP A 259 -14.19 -12.68 -6.64
C ASP A 259 -12.65 -12.56 -6.67
N LEU A 260 -11.98 -13.02 -5.61
CA LEU A 260 -10.53 -12.97 -5.47
C LEU A 260 -9.85 -13.95 -6.40
N ALA A 261 -10.41 -15.15 -6.65
CA ALA A 261 -9.88 -16.08 -7.65
C ALA A 261 -9.79 -15.43 -9.04
N GLN A 262 -10.84 -14.71 -9.44
CA GLN A 262 -10.87 -13.96 -10.70
C GLN A 262 -9.90 -12.77 -10.71
N PHE A 263 -9.81 -12.05 -9.59
CA PHE A 263 -8.81 -10.98 -9.42
C PHE A 263 -7.38 -11.52 -9.51
N GLY A 264 -7.11 -12.70 -8.96
CA GLY A 264 -5.81 -13.36 -9.06
C GLY A 264 -5.47 -13.77 -10.49
N VAL A 265 -6.45 -14.27 -11.26
CA VAL A 265 -6.30 -14.50 -12.71
C VAL A 265 -5.92 -13.20 -13.43
N LEU A 266 -6.61 -12.09 -13.14
CA LEU A 266 -6.27 -10.79 -13.72
C LEU A 266 -4.84 -10.37 -13.37
N LEU A 267 -4.43 -10.46 -12.09
CA LEU A 267 -3.08 -10.13 -11.65
C LEU A 267 -2.01 -10.93 -12.40
N GLN A 268 -2.21 -12.23 -12.59
CA GLN A 268 -1.27 -13.09 -13.32
C GLN A 268 -1.18 -12.72 -14.80
N ARG A 269 -2.33 -12.39 -15.43
CA ARG A 269 -2.39 -11.92 -16.82
C ARG A 269 -1.66 -10.58 -17.00
N LEU A 270 -1.81 -9.65 -16.05
CA LEU A 270 -1.09 -8.37 -16.04
C LEU A 270 0.43 -8.55 -15.82
N ALA A 271 0.82 -9.43 -14.89
CA ALA A 271 2.22 -9.62 -14.50
C ALA A 271 3.08 -10.28 -15.59
N ARG A 272 2.50 -11.22 -16.37
CA ARG A 272 3.22 -11.97 -17.40
C ARG A 272 3.94 -11.10 -18.46
N PRO A 273 3.29 -10.13 -19.13
CA PRO A 273 3.97 -9.23 -20.07
C PRO A 273 4.88 -8.21 -19.36
N ALA A 274 4.54 -7.78 -18.14
CA ALA A 274 5.28 -6.75 -17.41
C ALA A 274 6.62 -7.24 -16.84
N LEU A 275 6.69 -8.51 -16.44
CA LEU A 275 7.85 -9.09 -15.72
C LEU A 275 8.57 -10.19 -16.50
N GLY A 276 8.06 -10.53 -17.68
CA GLY A 276 8.50 -11.67 -18.46
C GLY A 276 8.02 -13.00 -17.87
N ALA A 277 8.23 -14.09 -18.60
CA ALA A 277 7.87 -15.46 -18.16
C ALA A 277 8.81 -16.00 -17.06
N LEU A 278 9.19 -15.16 -16.08
CA LEU A 278 9.93 -15.59 -14.89
C LEU A 278 9.04 -16.56 -14.10
N GLN A 279 9.33 -17.84 -14.24
CA GLN A 279 8.65 -18.93 -13.57
C GLN A 279 9.70 -19.93 -13.11
N THR A 280 9.74 -20.18 -11.81
CA THR A 280 10.51 -21.28 -11.24
C THR A 280 9.75 -22.58 -11.44
N SER A 281 10.49 -23.67 -11.69
CA SER A 281 9.88 -24.99 -11.82
C SER A 281 9.39 -25.49 -10.46
N ARG A 282 8.24 -26.15 -10.48
CA ARG A 282 7.69 -26.95 -9.39
C ARG A 282 8.55 -28.22 -9.19
N ARG A 283 9.76 -28.03 -8.65
CA ARG A 283 10.76 -29.10 -8.46
C ARG A 283 10.65 -29.73 -7.06
N HIS A 284 11.06 -31.00 -6.95
CA HIS A 284 11.22 -31.66 -5.66
C HIS A 284 12.29 -30.97 -4.82
N ILE A 285 12.01 -30.77 -3.53
CA ILE A 285 12.92 -30.14 -2.57
C ILE A 285 13.81 -31.23 -1.96
N SER A 286 15.11 -31.22 -2.26
CA SER A 286 16.06 -32.26 -1.77
C SER A 286 17.16 -31.70 -0.86
N ARG A 287 17.01 -30.47 -0.38
CA ARG A 287 18.03 -29.82 0.46
C ARG A 287 17.92 -30.27 1.91
N SER A 288 19.07 -30.57 2.52
CA SER A 288 19.16 -30.91 3.95
C SER A 288 18.86 -29.71 4.86
N ARG A 289 19.22 -28.50 4.42
CA ARG A 289 18.85 -27.24 5.05
C ARG A 289 17.94 -26.46 4.11
N ARG A 290 16.65 -26.34 4.44
CA ARG A 290 15.65 -25.71 3.55
C ARG A 290 15.83 -24.18 3.52
N ARG A 291 15.79 -23.59 2.33
CA ARG A 291 15.84 -22.13 2.13
C ARG A 291 14.44 -21.53 2.12
N ILE A 292 14.18 -20.68 3.10
CA ILE A 292 12.86 -20.06 3.32
C ILE A 292 12.99 -18.57 3.06
N GLY A 293 12.35 -18.06 2.01
CA GLY A 293 12.30 -16.62 1.74
C GLY A 293 11.05 -15.99 2.32
N ILE A 294 11.20 -14.97 3.16
CA ILE A 294 10.08 -14.19 3.69
C ILE A 294 9.99 -12.88 2.91
N VAL A 295 8.91 -12.69 2.14
CA VAL A 295 8.73 -11.53 1.27
C VAL A 295 7.69 -10.58 1.88
N THR A 296 8.14 -9.44 2.40
CA THR A 296 7.29 -8.46 3.06
C THR A 296 7.87 -7.06 2.97
N ARG A 297 7.04 -6.02 2.99
CA ARG A 297 7.52 -4.64 3.20
C ARG A 297 7.44 -4.18 4.66
N TYR A 298 7.08 -5.09 5.56
CA TYR A 298 6.61 -4.74 6.88
C TYR A 298 7.46 -5.30 8.03
N PHE A 299 8.70 -5.73 7.78
CA PHE A 299 9.74 -5.96 8.81
C PHE A 299 10.24 -4.66 9.47
N ARG A 300 9.30 -3.77 9.79
CA ARG A 300 9.46 -2.49 10.48
C ARG A 300 8.54 -2.47 11.69
N GLN A 301 8.43 -1.36 12.41
CA GLN A 301 7.49 -1.17 13.50
C GLN A 301 6.04 -1.26 12.98
N HIS A 302 5.54 -2.49 12.88
CA HIS A 302 4.30 -2.84 12.20
C HIS A 302 3.76 -4.16 12.76
N SER A 303 2.45 -4.37 12.64
CA SER A 303 1.76 -5.56 13.15
C SER A 303 2.36 -6.87 12.61
N ILE A 304 2.78 -6.88 11.33
CA ILE A 304 3.41 -8.06 10.70
C ILE A 304 4.68 -8.48 11.41
N SER A 305 5.59 -7.55 11.73
CA SER A 305 6.79 -7.87 12.51
C SER A 305 6.44 -8.42 13.88
N LYS A 306 5.50 -7.76 14.58
CA LYS A 306 5.10 -8.17 15.94
C LYS A 306 4.51 -9.58 15.98
N LEU A 307 3.77 -9.98 14.95
CA LEU A 307 3.10 -11.27 14.86
C LEU A 307 4.05 -12.39 14.39
N PHE A 308 4.84 -12.14 13.35
CA PHE A 308 5.49 -13.23 12.60
C PHE A 308 7.02 -13.20 12.66
N LEU A 309 7.66 -12.05 12.94
CA LEU A 309 9.12 -12.02 13.00
C LEU A 309 9.68 -12.97 14.08
N PRO A 310 9.15 -13.02 15.32
CA PRO A 310 9.63 -13.96 16.32
C PRO A 310 9.46 -15.43 15.89
N LEU A 311 8.41 -15.76 15.13
CA LEU A 311 8.19 -17.10 14.59
C LEU A 311 9.32 -17.50 13.64
N PHE A 312 9.71 -16.59 12.75
CA PHE A 312 10.80 -16.82 11.80
C PHE A 312 12.17 -16.88 12.49
N LEU A 313 12.41 -16.01 13.48
CA LEU A 313 13.65 -15.97 14.25
C LEU A 313 13.86 -17.21 15.14
N GLY A 314 12.77 -17.88 15.54
CA GLY A 314 12.85 -19.07 16.38
C GLY A 314 13.01 -20.39 15.63
N LEU A 315 13.25 -20.37 14.31
CA LEU A 315 13.56 -21.57 13.53
C LEU A 315 15.02 -22.02 13.77
N ASP A 316 15.26 -23.33 13.86
CA ASP A 316 16.60 -23.87 14.05
C ASP A 316 17.49 -23.57 12.83
N PRO A 317 18.57 -22.78 12.95
CA PRO A 317 19.42 -22.43 11.83
C PRO A 317 20.19 -23.62 11.25
N ARG A 318 20.23 -24.77 11.92
CA ARG A 318 20.80 -26.02 11.38
C ARG A 318 19.85 -26.68 10.37
N ARG A 319 18.55 -26.47 10.50
CA ARG A 319 17.48 -27.01 9.63
C ARG A 319 17.05 -26.02 8.54
N PHE A 320 17.08 -24.72 8.85
CA PHE A 320 16.54 -23.68 7.97
C PHE A 320 17.55 -22.56 7.68
N GLU A 321 17.57 -22.10 6.44
CA GLU A 321 18.21 -20.86 6.01
C GLU A 321 17.09 -19.85 5.72
N VAL A 322 16.85 -18.94 6.67
CA VAL A 322 15.73 -17.98 6.58
C VAL A 322 16.23 -16.65 6.03
N ILE A 323 15.67 -16.24 4.90
CA ILE A 323 16.09 -15.08 4.13
C ILE A 323 14.99 -14.02 4.14
N GLY A 324 15.26 -12.84 4.70
CA GLY A 324 14.35 -11.70 4.64
C GLY A 324 14.47 -10.96 3.31
N ILE A 325 13.35 -10.69 2.65
CA ILE A 325 13.28 -10.00 1.35
C ILE A 325 12.32 -8.82 1.48
N CYS A 326 12.87 -7.62 1.53
CA CYS A 326 12.12 -6.40 1.81
C CYS A 326 12.34 -5.34 0.75
N PRO A 327 11.43 -5.19 -0.24
CA PRO A 327 11.53 -4.22 -1.34
C PRO A 327 11.47 -2.72 -0.97
N ASN A 328 12.15 -2.28 0.08
CA ASN A 328 12.13 -0.92 0.59
C ASN A 328 13.45 -0.58 1.28
N THR A 329 13.58 0.67 1.72
CA THR A 329 14.76 1.21 2.41
C THR A 329 14.44 1.68 3.84
N TYR A 330 13.36 1.20 4.45
CA TYR A 330 12.99 1.58 5.83
C TYR A 330 14.06 1.16 6.83
N ARG A 331 14.20 1.94 7.91
CA ARG A 331 15.15 1.71 8.99
C ARG A 331 14.47 1.97 10.32
N ASP A 332 14.45 0.96 11.18
CA ASP A 332 14.08 1.05 12.59
C ASP A 332 14.64 -0.17 13.36
N GLU A 333 14.32 -0.28 14.64
CA GLU A 333 14.75 -1.38 15.51
C GLU A 333 14.27 -2.77 15.04
N TRP A 334 13.12 -2.86 14.37
CA TRP A 334 12.56 -4.13 13.88
C TRP A 334 13.27 -4.59 12.61
N VAL A 335 13.61 -3.64 11.73
CA VAL A 335 14.46 -3.91 10.56
C VAL A 335 15.82 -4.44 11.02
N GLU A 336 16.42 -3.81 12.03
CA GLU A 336 17.72 -4.25 12.54
C GLU A 336 17.65 -5.61 13.23
N ARG A 337 16.61 -5.85 14.03
CA ARG A 337 16.33 -7.16 14.62
C ARG A 337 16.21 -8.26 13.54
N ALA A 338 15.50 -7.98 12.45
CA ALA A 338 15.38 -8.92 11.34
C ALA A 338 16.73 -9.13 10.63
N ARG A 339 17.49 -8.06 10.38
CA ARG A 339 18.80 -8.12 9.71
C ARG A 339 19.83 -8.93 10.51
N GLN A 340 19.81 -8.83 11.84
CA GLN A 340 20.72 -9.54 12.72
C GLN A 340 20.30 -11.00 12.97
N GLY A 341 19.00 -11.26 13.04
CA GLY A 341 18.48 -12.57 13.44
C GLY A 341 18.21 -13.54 12.29
N LEU A 342 18.00 -13.04 11.06
CA LEU A 342 17.80 -13.89 9.88
C LEU A 342 19.13 -14.31 9.25
N SER A 343 19.14 -15.41 8.49
CA SER A 343 20.35 -15.92 7.83
C SER A 343 20.88 -14.96 6.76
N ALA A 344 19.98 -14.23 6.10
CA ALA A 344 20.31 -13.12 5.20
C ALA A 344 19.14 -12.13 5.15
N TYR A 345 19.43 -10.87 4.79
CA TYR A 345 18.43 -9.82 4.66
C TYR A 345 18.72 -8.97 3.42
N HIS A 346 17.79 -8.96 2.47
CA HIS A 346 17.88 -8.22 1.22
C HIS A 346 16.86 -7.10 1.19
N ASP A 347 17.34 -5.87 1.21
CA ASP A 347 16.55 -4.66 1.10
C ASP A 347 17.17 -3.67 0.11
N GLY A 348 16.44 -2.62 -0.24
CA GLY A 348 16.89 -1.60 -1.18
C GLY A 348 15.79 -1.04 -2.05
N ASP A 349 16.18 -0.05 -2.86
CA ASP A 349 15.34 0.43 -3.94
C ASP A 349 15.46 -0.50 -5.15
N GLY A 350 14.36 -0.69 -5.86
CA GLY A 350 14.32 -1.52 -7.06
C GLY A 350 12.91 -1.60 -7.59
N ASP A 351 12.78 -1.64 -8.91
CA ASP A 351 11.50 -1.86 -9.56
C ASP A 351 11.02 -3.31 -9.40
N LEU A 352 9.81 -3.58 -9.87
CA LEU A 352 9.19 -4.89 -9.74
C LEU A 352 10.00 -5.99 -10.44
N ALA A 353 10.60 -5.69 -11.59
CA ALA A 353 11.41 -6.65 -12.36
C ALA A 353 12.75 -6.97 -11.66
N HIS A 354 13.39 -5.98 -11.03
CA HIS A 354 14.57 -6.16 -10.20
C HIS A 354 14.28 -7.16 -9.08
N TRP A 355 13.21 -6.94 -8.32
CA TRP A 355 12.85 -7.80 -7.21
C TRP A 355 12.44 -9.20 -7.65
N ALA A 356 11.66 -9.33 -8.74
CA ALA A 356 11.31 -10.64 -9.29
C ALA A 356 12.56 -11.48 -9.65
N LYS A 357 13.52 -10.87 -10.37
CA LYS A 357 14.79 -11.53 -10.73
C LYS A 357 15.63 -11.88 -9.50
N ARG A 358 15.72 -10.95 -8.53
CA ARG A 358 16.48 -11.15 -7.30
C ARG A 358 15.91 -12.31 -6.49
N ILE A 359 14.60 -12.36 -6.30
CA ILE A 359 13.93 -13.44 -5.55
C ILE A 359 14.15 -14.79 -6.24
N ALA A 360 13.94 -14.87 -7.56
CA ALA A 360 14.20 -16.09 -8.30
C ALA A 360 15.65 -16.57 -8.17
N ALA A 361 16.62 -15.64 -8.15
CA ALA A 361 18.04 -15.96 -8.00
C ALA A 361 18.44 -16.45 -6.60
N LEU A 362 17.65 -16.15 -5.56
CA LEU A 362 17.88 -16.70 -4.21
C LEU A 362 17.62 -18.21 -4.14
N ASP A 363 16.86 -18.74 -5.10
CA ASP A 363 16.56 -20.16 -5.25
C ASP A 363 15.99 -20.75 -3.94
N CYS A 364 15.01 -20.05 -3.36
CA CYS A 364 14.29 -20.49 -2.16
C CYS A 364 13.46 -21.74 -2.45
N ASP A 365 13.36 -22.63 -1.47
CA ASP A 365 12.51 -23.83 -1.54
C ASP A 365 11.06 -23.48 -1.21
N VAL A 366 10.86 -22.58 -0.25
CA VAL A 366 9.56 -22.04 0.14
C VAL A 366 9.63 -20.51 0.17
N LEU A 367 8.64 -19.83 -0.42
CA LEU A 367 8.39 -18.41 -0.21
C LEU A 367 7.16 -18.20 0.67
N ILE A 368 7.28 -17.32 1.66
CA ILE A 368 6.20 -16.97 2.58
C ILE A 368 5.91 -15.48 2.48
N TYR A 369 4.66 -15.15 2.22
CA TYR A 369 4.14 -13.79 2.15
C TYR A 369 3.19 -13.53 3.32
N PRO A 370 3.63 -12.87 4.41
CA PRO A 370 2.80 -12.74 5.59
C PRO A 370 1.65 -11.72 5.44
N ASP A 371 1.60 -10.94 4.36
CA ASP A 371 0.76 -9.73 4.24
C ASP A 371 0.18 -9.44 2.83
N LEU A 372 -0.05 -10.47 2.01
CA LEU A 372 -0.63 -10.27 0.67
C LEU A 372 -1.96 -9.50 0.73
N GLY A 373 -2.12 -8.49 -0.12
CA GLY A 373 -3.25 -7.56 -0.09
C GLY A 373 -3.01 -6.27 0.69
N MET A 374 -1.90 -6.13 1.44
CA MET A 374 -1.50 -4.85 2.06
C MET A 374 -0.64 -3.97 1.15
N ASN A 375 0.09 -4.57 0.20
CA ASN A 375 0.98 -3.85 -0.69
C ASN A 375 0.93 -4.40 -2.12
N ALA A 376 0.87 -3.50 -3.11
CA ALA A 376 0.75 -3.85 -4.51
C ALA A 376 1.97 -4.64 -5.03
N ILE A 377 3.19 -4.23 -4.65
CA ILE A 377 4.44 -4.86 -5.11
C ILE A 377 4.54 -6.29 -4.62
N THR A 378 4.28 -6.58 -3.33
CA THR A 378 4.35 -7.96 -2.82
C THR A 378 3.28 -8.85 -3.44
N HIS A 379 2.08 -8.31 -3.71
CA HIS A 379 1.01 -9.04 -4.40
C HIS A 379 1.37 -9.35 -5.86
N ALA A 380 1.95 -8.40 -6.58
CA ALA A 380 2.42 -8.59 -7.94
C ALA A 380 3.60 -9.58 -8.03
N LEU A 381 4.51 -9.58 -7.05
CA LEU A 381 5.57 -10.59 -6.95
C LEU A 381 5.00 -11.98 -6.69
N ALA A 382 4.00 -12.11 -5.81
CA ALA A 382 3.34 -13.38 -5.52
C ALA A 382 2.54 -13.94 -6.72
N ALA A 383 2.13 -13.09 -7.67
CA ALA A 383 1.50 -13.52 -8.91
C ALA A 383 2.46 -14.28 -9.84
N LEU A 384 3.76 -14.27 -9.57
CA LEU A 384 4.75 -15.12 -10.21
C LEU A 384 5.02 -16.36 -9.35
N ARG A 385 5.37 -17.49 -9.98
CA ARG A 385 5.93 -18.65 -9.28
C ARG A 385 7.43 -18.41 -9.09
N LEU A 386 7.84 -17.84 -7.96
CA LEU A 386 9.24 -17.52 -7.64
C LEU A 386 9.92 -18.54 -6.72
N ALA A 387 9.19 -19.53 -6.21
CA ALA A 387 9.71 -20.74 -5.59
C ALA A 387 8.80 -21.95 -5.86
N PRO A 388 9.30 -23.18 -5.65
CA PRO A 388 8.51 -24.40 -5.82
C PRO A 388 7.21 -24.41 -4.99
N VAL A 389 7.30 -23.97 -3.74
CA VAL A 389 6.16 -23.78 -2.83
C VAL A 389 6.06 -22.31 -2.46
N GLN A 390 4.86 -21.75 -2.57
CA GLN A 390 4.56 -20.42 -2.04
C GLN A 390 3.40 -20.49 -1.06
N ALA A 391 3.51 -19.78 0.04
CA ALA A 391 2.50 -19.70 1.07
C ALA A 391 2.25 -18.26 1.48
N MET A 392 1.05 -17.99 1.98
CA MET A 392 0.73 -16.73 2.65
C MET A 392 0.34 -16.96 4.10
N MET A 393 0.37 -15.90 4.90
CA MET A 393 -0.14 -15.92 6.28
C MET A 393 -1.26 -14.90 6.46
N TRP A 394 -1.91 -14.94 7.62
CA TRP A 394 -3.12 -14.18 7.91
C TRP A 394 -2.91 -12.68 8.19
N GLY A 395 -1.74 -12.09 7.92
CA GLY A 395 -1.49 -10.68 8.20
C GLY A 395 -2.45 -9.71 7.50
N HIS A 396 -2.96 -10.09 6.32
CA HIS A 396 -4.18 -9.57 5.75
C HIS A 396 -5.15 -10.75 5.53
N PRO A 397 -6.15 -10.94 6.40
CA PRO A 397 -6.83 -12.23 6.56
C PRO A 397 -7.95 -12.46 5.52
N ILE A 398 -7.56 -12.56 4.25
CA ILE A 398 -8.40 -12.95 3.12
C ILE A 398 -7.55 -13.69 2.07
N SER A 399 -8.20 -14.46 1.19
CA SER A 399 -7.55 -15.15 0.07
C SER A 399 -6.68 -14.21 -0.79
N SER A 400 -5.52 -14.66 -1.25
CA SER A 400 -4.74 -13.91 -2.26
C SER A 400 -5.40 -13.97 -3.64
N GLY A 401 -6.20 -15.01 -3.88
CA GLY A 401 -6.79 -15.32 -5.18
C GLY A 401 -5.83 -15.94 -6.19
N LEU A 402 -4.55 -16.09 -5.86
CA LEU A 402 -3.50 -16.46 -6.80
C LEU A 402 -3.29 -17.97 -6.87
N SER A 403 -3.32 -18.55 -8.08
CA SER A 403 -2.97 -19.96 -8.31
C SER A 403 -1.48 -20.27 -8.11
N THR A 404 -0.65 -19.24 -7.98
CA THR A 404 0.77 -19.34 -7.66
C THR A 404 1.04 -19.43 -6.17
N VAL A 405 0.06 -19.15 -5.30
CA VAL A 405 0.15 -19.33 -3.85
C VAL A 405 -0.56 -20.63 -3.48
N ASP A 406 0.17 -21.56 -2.89
CA ASP A 406 -0.29 -22.93 -2.66
C ASP A 406 -1.00 -23.09 -1.30
N TRP A 407 -0.54 -22.36 -0.29
CA TRP A 407 -0.97 -22.51 1.10
C TRP A 407 -1.35 -21.20 1.76
N TYR A 408 -2.39 -21.24 2.60
CA TYR A 408 -2.74 -20.22 3.56
C TYR A 408 -2.44 -20.76 4.96
N LEU A 409 -1.39 -20.24 5.60
CA LEU A 409 -0.99 -20.60 6.96
C LEU A 409 -1.80 -19.76 7.94
N SER A 410 -2.77 -20.39 8.58
CA SER A 410 -3.69 -19.75 9.52
C SER A 410 -3.50 -20.24 10.96
N SER A 411 -4.34 -19.73 11.83
CA SER A 411 -4.51 -20.16 13.21
C SER A 411 -5.69 -21.13 13.31
N ALA A 412 -5.44 -22.36 13.77
CA ALA A 412 -6.48 -23.37 13.95
C ALA A 412 -7.58 -22.92 14.93
N LEU A 413 -7.25 -22.08 15.92
CA LEU A 413 -8.24 -21.57 16.88
C LEU A 413 -9.11 -20.43 16.33
N MET A 414 -8.61 -19.70 15.33
CA MET A 414 -9.33 -18.57 14.75
C MET A 414 -10.23 -19.00 13.60
N GLU A 415 -9.89 -20.06 12.89
CA GLU A 415 -10.71 -20.54 11.77
C GLU A 415 -12.08 -21.05 12.25
N PRO A 416 -13.16 -20.71 11.55
CA PRO A 416 -14.45 -21.38 11.72
C PRO A 416 -14.39 -22.79 11.13
N ALA A 417 -15.40 -23.61 11.42
CA ALA A 417 -15.45 -25.01 10.96
C ALA A 417 -15.40 -25.16 9.43
N ASP A 418 -15.94 -24.18 8.70
CA ASP A 418 -15.95 -24.09 7.23
C ASP A 418 -14.81 -23.23 6.66
N GLY A 419 -13.80 -22.89 7.47
CA GLY A 419 -12.71 -21.97 7.10
C GLY A 419 -11.97 -22.37 5.81
N SER A 420 -11.84 -23.66 5.53
CA SER A 420 -11.20 -24.18 4.31
C SER A 420 -11.92 -23.77 3.01
N THR A 421 -13.18 -23.36 3.10
CA THR A 421 -13.97 -22.89 1.95
C THR A 421 -13.81 -21.39 1.67
N HIS A 422 -13.08 -20.66 2.52
CA HIS A 422 -12.91 -19.20 2.38
C HIS A 422 -11.72 -18.81 1.51
N TYR A 423 -10.84 -19.75 1.18
CA TYR A 423 -9.56 -19.50 0.53
C TYR A 423 -9.46 -20.27 -0.79
N VAL A 424 -8.70 -19.73 -1.76
CA VAL A 424 -8.35 -20.51 -2.96
C VAL A 424 -7.15 -21.41 -2.69
N GLU A 425 -6.30 -20.97 -1.77
CA GLU A 425 -5.16 -21.69 -1.23
C GLU A 425 -5.62 -22.82 -0.31
N ARG A 426 -4.74 -23.80 -0.09
CA ARG A 426 -4.99 -24.84 0.90
C ARG A 426 -4.75 -24.30 2.31
N LEU A 427 -5.75 -24.45 3.16
CA LEU A 427 -5.68 -23.98 4.55
C LEU A 427 -4.83 -24.95 5.39
N TYR A 428 -3.78 -24.43 6.03
CA TYR A 428 -3.04 -25.14 7.06
C TYR A 428 -3.19 -24.40 8.40
N GLY A 429 -3.85 -25.05 9.36
CA GLY A 429 -4.11 -24.48 10.69
C GLY A 429 -2.95 -24.75 11.64
N LEU A 430 -2.12 -23.74 11.91
CA LEU A 430 -1.11 -23.80 12.96
C LEU A 430 -1.79 -23.82 14.35
N PRO A 431 -1.22 -24.52 15.35
CA PRO A 431 -1.72 -24.50 16.71
C PRO A 431 -1.81 -23.09 17.31
N GLY A 432 -2.62 -22.96 18.37
CA GLY A 432 -2.74 -21.71 19.10
C GLY A 432 -3.23 -20.56 18.22
N LEU A 433 -2.52 -19.44 18.25
CA LEU A 433 -2.86 -18.22 17.51
C LEU A 433 -2.19 -18.14 16.13
N GLY A 434 -1.48 -19.19 15.69
CA GLY A 434 -0.81 -19.24 14.39
C GLY A 434 0.24 -18.14 14.17
N CYS A 435 0.80 -17.60 15.25
CA CYS A 435 1.85 -16.58 15.27
C CYS A 435 2.71 -16.72 16.54
N ALA A 436 3.78 -15.94 16.62
CA ALA A 436 4.59 -15.82 17.83
C ALA A 436 4.69 -14.35 18.23
N PHE A 437 3.73 -13.90 19.04
CA PHE A 437 3.69 -12.53 19.55
C PHE A 437 4.36 -12.45 20.91
N GLU A 438 5.42 -11.67 21.05
CA GLU A 438 6.13 -11.54 22.33
C GLU A 438 5.41 -10.60 23.30
N MET A 439 5.62 -10.77 24.61
CA MET A 439 5.09 -9.84 25.61
C MET A 439 5.61 -8.44 25.29
N PRO A 440 4.73 -7.46 25.01
CA PRO A 440 5.15 -6.14 24.58
C PRO A 440 5.72 -5.34 25.74
N SER A 441 6.71 -4.51 25.46
CA SER A 441 7.12 -3.41 26.33
C SER A 441 6.35 -2.15 25.96
N PHE A 442 5.94 -1.39 26.97
CA PHE A 442 5.23 -0.12 26.78
C PHE A 442 6.15 1.04 27.13
N GLY A 443 6.19 2.04 26.25
CA GLY A 443 6.91 3.28 26.52
C GLY A 443 6.24 4.12 27.60
N SER A 444 6.96 5.09 28.14
CA SER A 444 6.37 6.09 29.05
C SER A 444 5.51 7.09 28.28
N SER A 445 4.33 7.42 28.81
CA SER A 445 3.48 8.50 28.29
C SER A 445 2.82 9.26 29.46
N GLN A 446 2.55 10.54 29.23
CA GLN A 446 1.80 11.41 30.14
C GLN A 446 0.32 11.53 29.76
N ALA A 447 -0.12 10.87 28.67
CA ALA A 447 -1.51 10.89 28.25
C ALA A 447 -2.41 10.27 29.34
N GLN A 448 -3.55 10.90 29.61
CA GLN A 448 -4.50 10.47 30.63
C GLN A 448 -5.91 10.39 30.05
N LEU A 449 -6.64 9.34 30.41
CA LEU A 449 -8.07 9.29 30.18
C LEU A 449 -8.77 10.24 31.17
N PRO A 450 -9.70 11.10 30.72
CA PRO A 450 -10.50 11.93 31.61
C PRO A 450 -11.42 11.06 32.47
N ARG A 451 -10.98 10.68 33.68
CA ARG A 451 -11.77 9.90 34.62
C ARG A 451 -12.70 10.81 35.42
N ARG A 452 -14.01 10.56 35.32
CA ARG A 452 -15.03 11.19 36.15
C ARG A 452 -15.40 10.27 37.33
N PRO A 453 -15.66 10.81 38.54
CA PRO A 453 -16.07 9.99 39.68
C PRO A 453 -17.27 9.09 39.37
N GLY A 454 -17.20 7.82 39.77
CA GLY A 454 -18.28 6.85 39.57
C GLY A 454 -18.48 6.36 38.14
N ARG A 455 -17.65 6.81 37.18
CA ARG A 455 -17.74 6.41 35.77
C ARG A 455 -16.72 5.35 35.40
N VAL A 456 -17.13 4.47 34.49
CA VAL A 456 -16.33 3.38 33.93
C VAL A 456 -16.02 3.71 32.48
N ILE A 457 -14.81 3.42 32.01
CA ILE A 457 -14.38 3.69 30.64
C ILE A 457 -14.19 2.37 29.88
N ALA A 458 -14.99 2.18 28.82
CA ALA A 458 -14.72 1.21 27.77
C ALA A 458 -13.92 1.87 26.65
N LEU A 459 -12.88 1.21 26.17
CA LEU A 459 -12.14 1.64 24.97
C LEU A 459 -12.35 0.66 23.82
N CYS A 460 -12.84 1.14 22.68
CA CYS A 460 -12.72 0.41 21.41
C CYS A 460 -11.47 0.90 20.68
N ALA A 461 -10.41 0.10 20.74
CA ALA A 461 -9.07 0.45 20.27
C ALA A 461 -8.81 0.08 18.80
N GLN A 462 -9.82 0.25 17.93
CA GLN A 462 -9.79 -0.22 16.55
C GLN A 462 -9.75 0.93 15.55
N MET A 463 -9.01 0.74 14.46
CA MET A 463 -8.96 1.71 13.36
C MET A 463 -10.34 1.88 12.71
N TRP A 464 -10.58 3.05 12.13
CA TRP A 464 -11.85 3.45 11.52
C TRP A 464 -12.37 2.44 10.49
N ALA A 465 -11.48 1.73 9.76
CA ALA A 465 -11.90 0.77 8.72
C ALA A 465 -12.63 -0.45 9.32
N LYS A 466 -12.46 -0.69 10.62
CA LYS A 466 -13.13 -1.75 11.37
C LYS A 466 -14.41 -1.27 12.06
N LEU A 467 -14.73 0.02 11.99
CA LEU A 467 -15.88 0.64 12.66
C LEU A 467 -16.96 0.99 11.63
N GLY A 468 -17.51 -0.05 11.00
CA GLY A 468 -18.60 0.08 10.05
C GLY A 468 -19.94 0.46 10.71
N PRO A 469 -20.95 0.83 9.91
CA PRO A 469 -22.28 1.29 10.38
C PRO A 469 -22.97 0.35 11.37
N GLU A 470 -22.67 -0.93 11.30
CA GLU A 470 -23.15 -1.97 12.23
C GLU A 470 -22.77 -1.71 13.69
N HIS A 471 -21.76 -0.88 13.97
CA HIS A 471 -21.32 -0.55 15.32
C HIS A 471 -22.16 0.55 15.98
N ASP A 472 -22.78 1.42 15.18
CA ASP A 472 -23.34 2.68 15.69
C ASP A 472 -24.49 2.42 16.68
N ALA A 473 -25.42 1.54 16.28
CA ALA A 473 -26.53 1.12 17.14
C ALA A 473 -26.04 0.32 18.35
N VAL A 474 -24.99 -0.50 18.21
CA VAL A 474 -24.44 -1.31 19.31
C VAL A 474 -23.89 -0.42 20.41
N PHE A 475 -23.07 0.56 20.05
CA PHE A 475 -22.51 1.52 21.01
C PHE A 475 -23.59 2.35 21.69
N ALA A 476 -24.56 2.88 20.93
CA ALA A 476 -25.64 3.66 21.51
C ALA A 476 -26.53 2.84 22.46
N ARG A 477 -26.90 1.61 22.08
CA ARG A 477 -27.67 0.69 22.94
C ARG A 477 -26.92 0.33 24.22
N LEU A 478 -25.62 0.08 24.13
CA LEU A 478 -24.77 -0.20 25.29
C LEU A 478 -24.73 1.01 26.25
N LEU A 479 -24.52 2.22 25.73
CA LEU A 479 -24.48 3.43 26.55
C LEU A 479 -25.82 3.75 27.22
N ALA A 480 -26.94 3.41 26.56
CA ALA A 480 -28.28 3.53 27.13
C ALA A 480 -28.52 2.54 28.27
N LYS A 481 -28.05 1.29 28.14
CA LYS A 481 -28.17 0.25 29.19
C LYS A 481 -27.21 0.42 30.36
N ALA A 482 -26.01 0.96 30.12
CA ALA A 482 -24.99 1.18 31.14
C ALA A 482 -24.80 2.68 31.41
N PRO A 483 -25.63 3.32 32.25
CA PRO A 483 -25.59 4.78 32.46
C PRO A 483 -24.26 5.29 33.05
N ASN A 484 -23.49 4.42 33.73
CA ASN A 484 -22.17 4.73 34.29
C ASN A 484 -21.01 4.57 33.29
N LEU A 485 -21.25 4.15 32.04
CA LEU A 485 -20.22 3.83 31.05
C LEU A 485 -19.89 4.98 30.10
N ASP A 486 -18.62 5.35 29.95
CA ASP A 486 -18.11 6.19 28.88
C ASP A 486 -17.44 5.34 27.80
N LEU A 487 -17.71 5.67 26.54
CA LEU A 487 -17.09 5.02 25.41
C LEU A 487 -15.99 5.89 24.83
N HIS A 488 -14.78 5.36 24.81
CA HIS A 488 -13.63 5.98 24.16
C HIS A 488 -13.30 5.23 22.88
N LEU A 489 -12.96 5.95 21.82
CA LEU A 489 -12.63 5.38 20.51
C LEU A 489 -11.27 5.92 20.04
N THR A 490 -10.40 5.06 19.51
CA THR A 490 -9.13 5.46 18.88
C THR A 490 -9.10 5.09 17.40
N PRO A 491 -10.01 5.65 16.57
CA PRO A 491 -10.18 5.23 15.17
C PRO A 491 -8.99 5.56 14.26
N ALA A 492 -8.06 6.41 14.71
CA ALA A 492 -7.01 7.00 13.88
C ALA A 492 -7.55 7.65 12.58
N ALA A 493 -8.82 8.05 12.61
CA ALA A 493 -9.49 8.78 11.53
C ALA A 493 -9.01 10.23 11.49
N THR A 494 -8.99 10.82 10.30
CA THR A 494 -8.62 12.21 10.06
C THR A 494 -9.53 12.81 9.00
N GLY A 495 -9.73 14.12 9.02
CA GLY A 495 -10.58 14.85 8.06
C GLY A 495 -12.00 14.28 8.00
N ASP A 496 -12.55 14.14 6.80
CA ASP A 496 -13.92 13.67 6.55
C ASP A 496 -14.25 12.31 7.18
N GLY A 497 -13.26 11.42 7.31
CA GLY A 497 -13.47 10.12 7.95
C GLY A 497 -13.79 10.24 9.45
N PHE A 498 -13.23 11.25 10.13
CA PHE A 498 -13.52 11.54 11.53
C PHE A 498 -14.92 12.14 11.67
N GLU A 499 -15.25 13.14 10.86
CA GLU A 499 -16.56 13.80 10.91
C GLU A 499 -17.71 12.86 10.56
N LEU A 500 -17.51 11.96 9.58
CA LEU A 500 -18.51 10.96 9.24
C LEU A 500 -18.77 9.97 10.38
N LEU A 501 -17.70 9.47 11.02
CA LEU A 501 -17.84 8.58 12.17
C LEU A 501 -18.56 9.29 13.33
N ARG A 502 -18.18 10.55 13.61
CA ARG A 502 -18.82 11.38 14.63
C ARG A 502 -20.32 11.55 14.36
N ALA A 503 -20.68 11.95 13.15
CA ALA A 503 -22.07 12.17 12.75
C ALA A 503 -22.93 10.90 12.83
N ARG A 504 -22.37 9.75 12.40
CA ARG A 504 -23.03 8.44 12.50
C ARG A 504 -23.33 8.05 13.94
N LEU A 505 -22.34 8.16 14.82
CA LEU A 505 -22.49 7.84 16.23
C LEU A 505 -23.44 8.81 16.95
N GLU A 506 -23.35 10.11 16.66
CA GLU A 506 -24.25 11.11 17.19
C GLU A 506 -25.70 10.83 16.80
N SER A 507 -25.95 10.49 15.54
CA SER A 507 -27.29 10.11 15.06
C SER A 507 -27.84 8.88 15.78
N ALA A 508 -27.02 7.85 16.00
CA ALA A 508 -27.43 6.67 16.76
C ALA A 508 -27.70 7.01 18.24
N CYS A 509 -26.86 7.84 18.86
CA CYS A 509 -27.05 8.30 20.24
C CYS A 509 -28.39 9.04 20.41
N VAL A 510 -28.75 9.94 19.50
CA VAL A 510 -30.06 10.64 19.51
C VAL A 510 -31.21 9.64 19.47
N HIS A 511 -31.13 8.61 18.63
CA HIS A 511 -32.17 7.59 18.51
C HIS A 511 -32.40 6.81 19.83
N TYR A 512 -31.35 6.57 20.60
CA TYR A 512 -31.42 5.81 21.87
C TYR A 512 -31.45 6.71 23.13
N GLY A 513 -31.59 8.03 22.99
CA GLY A 513 -31.66 8.96 24.12
C GLY A 513 -30.35 9.08 24.91
N VAL A 514 -29.20 8.94 24.24
CA VAL A 514 -27.86 9.08 24.84
C VAL A 514 -27.27 10.44 24.45
N ASP A 515 -26.73 11.18 25.41
CA ASP A 515 -25.95 12.38 25.13
C ASP A 515 -24.57 12.01 24.54
N PHE A 516 -24.38 12.26 23.25
CA PHE A 516 -23.13 11.96 22.55
C PHE A 516 -21.93 12.71 23.14
N ALA A 517 -22.07 14.02 23.36
CA ALA A 517 -20.98 14.89 23.80
C ALA A 517 -20.52 14.55 25.22
N GLU A 518 -21.44 14.08 26.07
CA GLU A 518 -21.11 13.67 27.42
C GLU A 518 -20.58 12.23 27.52
N ARG A 519 -20.92 11.33 26.59
CA ARG A 519 -20.72 9.88 26.76
C ARG A 519 -19.70 9.24 25.82
N ILE A 520 -19.35 9.91 24.73
CA ILE A 520 -18.41 9.40 23.72
C ILE A 520 -17.23 10.35 23.55
N VAL A 521 -16.02 9.80 23.64
CA VAL A 521 -14.77 10.52 23.32
C VAL A 521 -14.08 9.86 22.14
N ILE A 522 -14.01 10.56 21.01
CA ILE A 522 -13.24 10.13 19.84
C ILE A 522 -11.86 10.78 19.88
N HIS A 523 -10.84 9.98 20.14
CA HIS A 523 -9.47 10.46 20.21
C HIS A 523 -8.90 10.72 18.81
N PRO A 524 -8.07 11.77 18.64
CA PRO A 524 -7.32 11.98 17.41
C PRO A 524 -6.29 10.86 17.21
N ARG A 525 -5.53 10.92 16.12
CA ARG A 525 -4.38 10.02 15.94
C ARG A 525 -3.38 10.22 17.08
N LEU A 526 -3.06 9.13 17.77
CA LEU A 526 -2.15 9.11 18.92
C LEU A 526 -0.75 8.62 18.53
N SER A 527 0.26 9.01 19.31
CA SER A 527 1.54 8.32 19.29
C SER A 527 1.39 6.89 19.81
N PRO A 528 2.30 5.94 19.48
CA PRO A 528 2.25 4.59 20.03
C PRO A 528 2.20 4.56 21.56
N ALA A 529 3.02 5.38 22.22
CA ALA A 529 3.07 5.43 23.69
C ALA A 529 1.77 5.96 24.30
N ASP A 530 1.18 7.01 23.73
CA ASP A 530 -0.10 7.55 24.21
C ASP A 530 -1.24 6.55 23.97
N PHE A 531 -1.26 5.89 22.81
CA PHE A 531 -2.24 4.84 22.51
C PHE A 531 -2.20 3.71 23.56
N HIS A 532 -1.01 3.19 23.86
CA HIS A 532 -0.84 2.14 24.87
C HIS A 532 -1.23 2.61 26.26
N ALA A 533 -0.86 3.85 26.64
CA ALA A 533 -1.22 4.43 27.92
C ALA A 533 -2.74 4.57 28.09
N LEU A 534 -3.46 5.08 27.07
CA LEU A 534 -4.92 5.15 27.13
C LEU A 534 -5.54 3.74 27.19
N GLN A 535 -4.99 2.77 26.46
CA GLN A 535 -5.46 1.39 26.50
C GLN A 535 -5.30 0.76 27.89
N GLY A 536 -4.15 0.93 28.53
CA GLY A 536 -3.89 0.42 29.88
C GLY A 536 -4.72 1.11 30.97
N GLN A 537 -5.14 2.35 30.73
CA GLN A 537 -5.99 3.10 31.63
C GLN A 537 -7.48 2.77 31.51
N ALA A 538 -7.94 2.17 30.41
CA ALA A 538 -9.34 1.77 30.26
C ALA A 538 -9.72 0.69 31.30
N ASP A 539 -10.99 0.66 31.70
CA ASP A 539 -11.48 -0.34 32.65
C ASP A 539 -11.71 -1.70 31.97
N PHE A 540 -12.11 -1.68 30.70
CA PHE A 540 -12.16 -2.84 29.80
C PHE A 540 -12.15 -2.38 28.34
N LEU A 541 -11.94 -3.31 27.41
CA LEU A 541 -11.96 -3.03 25.98
C LEU A 541 -13.17 -3.66 25.30
N LEU A 542 -13.59 -3.02 24.22
CA LEU A 542 -14.60 -3.54 23.29
C LEU A 542 -13.90 -3.94 21.99
N ASP A 543 -14.06 -5.20 21.59
CA ASP A 543 -13.63 -5.65 20.28
C ASP A 543 -14.56 -5.10 19.18
N ALA A 544 -14.07 -5.02 17.94
CA ALA A 544 -14.92 -4.64 16.81
C ALA A 544 -15.62 -5.86 16.21
N LEU A 545 -16.82 -5.63 15.70
CA LEU A 545 -17.64 -6.62 15.01
C LEU A 545 -17.12 -6.79 13.58
N GLY A 546 -17.17 -8.02 13.05
CA GLY A 546 -16.77 -8.32 11.67
C GLY A 546 -15.27 -8.24 11.38
N TRP A 547 -14.49 -7.50 12.19
CA TRP A 547 -13.03 -7.48 12.16
C TRP A 547 -12.44 -7.29 13.56
N SER A 548 -11.94 -8.38 14.13
CA SER A 548 -11.43 -8.46 15.50
C SER A 548 -10.04 -7.83 15.68
N GLY A 549 -9.76 -7.39 16.90
CA GLY A 549 -8.45 -6.92 17.35
C GLY A 549 -7.40 -8.02 17.33
N GLY A 550 -6.44 -7.92 16.41
CA GLY A 550 -5.24 -8.76 16.43
C GLY A 550 -4.24 -8.22 17.46
N VAL A 551 -3.23 -7.49 16.98
CA VAL A 551 -2.20 -6.85 17.84
C VAL A 551 -2.79 -6.01 18.98
N THR A 552 -3.88 -5.27 18.71
CA THR A 552 -4.51 -4.43 19.72
C THR A 552 -5.09 -5.22 20.90
N ALA A 553 -5.59 -6.44 20.67
CA ALA A 553 -6.07 -7.30 21.74
C ALA A 553 -4.91 -7.89 22.57
N PHE A 554 -3.82 -8.34 21.92
CA PHE A 554 -2.60 -8.74 22.63
C PHE A 554 -2.09 -7.64 23.56
N GLU A 555 -2.01 -6.40 23.06
CA GLU A 555 -1.55 -5.24 23.85
C GLU A 555 -2.52 -4.91 25.00
N GLY A 556 -3.83 -5.10 24.80
CA GLY A 556 -4.83 -4.95 25.86
C GLY A 556 -4.70 -5.98 26.97
N PHE A 557 -4.60 -7.27 26.61
CA PHE A 557 -4.41 -8.36 27.58
C PHE A 557 -3.06 -8.29 28.28
N ALA A 558 -2.00 -7.84 27.60
CA ALA A 558 -0.70 -7.58 28.22
C ALA A 558 -0.78 -6.57 29.38
N GLN A 559 -1.74 -5.64 29.29
CA GLN A 559 -2.05 -4.64 30.32
C GLN A 559 -3.18 -5.05 31.27
N ASP A 560 -3.52 -6.35 31.33
CA ASP A 560 -4.55 -6.95 32.19
C ASP A 560 -5.99 -6.54 31.87
N ARG A 561 -6.26 -5.95 30.69
CA ARG A 561 -7.60 -5.46 30.35
C ARG A 561 -8.51 -6.62 29.91
N PRO A 562 -9.71 -6.79 30.51
CA PRO A 562 -10.75 -7.65 29.95
C PRO A 562 -11.20 -7.10 28.59
N ILE A 563 -11.55 -7.99 27.65
CA ILE A 563 -12.03 -7.61 26.32
C ILE A 563 -13.29 -8.40 26.01
N VAL A 564 -14.39 -7.71 25.69
CA VAL A 564 -15.64 -8.34 25.21
C VAL A 564 -15.54 -8.52 23.71
N SER A 565 -15.88 -9.71 23.18
CA SER A 565 -15.79 -10.01 21.75
C SER A 565 -16.99 -10.80 21.25
N LEU A 566 -17.38 -10.56 20.00
CA LEU A 566 -18.40 -11.32 19.27
C LEU A 566 -17.73 -12.02 18.08
N PRO A 567 -17.45 -13.34 18.17
CA PRO A 567 -16.84 -14.07 17.06
C PRO A 567 -17.74 -14.07 15.82
N GLY A 568 -17.21 -13.61 14.69
CA GLY A 568 -17.92 -13.65 13.41
C GLY A 568 -17.76 -14.97 12.65
N LYS A 569 -18.29 -14.97 11.41
CA LYS A 569 -18.24 -16.11 10.47
C LYS A 569 -16.88 -16.32 9.79
N LEU A 570 -15.98 -15.35 9.88
CA LEU A 570 -14.72 -15.33 9.14
C LEU A 570 -13.57 -15.22 10.13
N MET A 571 -12.42 -15.83 9.81
CA MET A 571 -11.22 -15.84 10.66
C MET A 571 -10.87 -14.46 11.23
N ARG A 572 -10.93 -13.42 10.39
CA ARG A 572 -10.62 -12.02 10.76
C ARG A 572 -11.51 -11.42 11.85
N ALA A 573 -12.67 -12.01 12.10
CA ALA A 573 -13.60 -11.63 13.16
C ALA A 573 -13.45 -12.48 14.44
N ARG A 574 -12.36 -13.27 14.56
CA ARG A 574 -12.21 -14.31 15.60
C ARG A 574 -10.88 -14.26 16.36
N HIS A 575 -10.06 -13.23 16.14
CA HIS A 575 -8.75 -13.09 16.80
C HIS A 575 -8.86 -13.03 18.33
N THR A 576 -9.58 -12.05 18.88
CA THR A 576 -9.82 -11.92 20.32
C THR A 576 -10.56 -13.14 20.86
N ALA A 577 -11.46 -13.72 20.07
CA ALA A 577 -12.19 -14.91 20.50
C ALA A 577 -11.25 -16.11 20.76
N ALA A 578 -10.27 -16.34 19.88
CA ALA A 578 -9.24 -17.35 20.08
C ALA A 578 -8.36 -17.04 21.31
N MET A 579 -8.03 -15.76 21.55
CA MET A 579 -7.27 -15.35 22.74
C MET A 579 -8.07 -15.63 24.03
N LEU A 580 -9.36 -15.32 24.06
CA LEU A 580 -10.23 -15.58 25.21
C LEU A 580 -10.38 -17.09 25.51
N GLN A 581 -10.37 -17.94 24.48
CA GLN A 581 -10.33 -19.40 24.67
C GLN A 581 -9.03 -19.83 25.37
N LEU A 582 -7.87 -19.33 24.94
CA LEU A 582 -6.58 -19.63 25.59
C LEU A 582 -6.49 -19.10 27.04
N LEU A 583 -7.13 -17.97 27.30
CA LEU A 583 -7.27 -17.40 28.64
C LEU A 583 -8.34 -18.10 29.51
N GLU A 584 -9.10 -19.05 28.95
CA GLU A 584 -10.24 -19.69 29.62
C GLU A 584 -11.25 -18.65 30.16
N LEU A 585 -11.62 -17.67 29.33
CA LEU A 585 -12.59 -16.62 29.63
C LEU A 585 -13.80 -16.64 28.66
N PRO A 586 -14.54 -17.77 28.54
CA PRO A 586 -15.67 -17.87 27.63
C PRO A 586 -16.82 -16.91 27.96
N GLU A 587 -16.93 -16.41 29.18
CA GLU A 587 -17.96 -15.43 29.60
C GLU A 587 -17.79 -14.04 28.97
N LEU A 588 -16.68 -13.79 28.27
CA LEU A 588 -16.45 -12.59 27.48
C LEU A 588 -16.73 -12.79 25.97
N LEU A 589 -17.13 -14.00 25.58
CA LEU A 589 -17.52 -14.36 24.22
C LEU A 589 -19.04 -14.26 24.10
N ALA A 590 -19.49 -13.29 23.31
CA ALA A 590 -20.89 -13.12 23.00
C ALA A 590 -21.38 -14.13 21.96
N ALA A 591 -22.62 -14.59 22.09
CA ALA A 591 -23.27 -15.42 21.07
C ALA A 591 -23.83 -14.59 19.90
N ASP A 592 -24.30 -13.37 20.19
CA ASP A 592 -24.84 -12.43 19.23
C ASP A 592 -24.66 -10.98 19.72
N VAL A 593 -25.24 -10.01 18.99
CA VAL A 593 -25.13 -8.58 19.31
C VAL A 593 -25.80 -8.22 20.63
N ASP A 594 -26.91 -8.86 20.98
CA ASP A 594 -27.64 -8.54 22.20
C ASP A 594 -26.88 -9.06 23.41
N ASP A 595 -26.35 -10.29 23.32
CA ASP A 595 -25.48 -10.87 24.33
C ASP A 595 -24.17 -10.08 24.49
N TYR A 596 -23.60 -9.56 23.38
CA TYR A 596 -22.44 -8.67 23.43
C TYR A 596 -22.71 -7.42 24.29
N ILE A 597 -23.88 -6.81 24.12
CA ILE A 597 -24.30 -5.65 24.90
C ILE A 597 -24.54 -6.01 26.37
N GLU A 598 -25.15 -7.17 26.66
CA GLU A 598 -25.38 -7.65 28.02
C GLU A 598 -24.07 -7.93 28.76
N ILE A 599 -23.13 -8.65 28.14
CA ILE A 599 -21.80 -8.91 28.71
C ILE A 599 -21.09 -7.59 28.97
N ALA A 600 -21.05 -6.68 28.00
CA ALA A 600 -20.39 -5.38 28.16
C ALA A 600 -21.05 -4.53 29.26
N THR A 601 -22.38 -4.57 29.37
CA THR A 601 -23.14 -3.87 30.41
C THR A 601 -22.83 -4.44 31.80
N ARG A 602 -22.74 -5.76 31.93
CA ARG A 602 -22.34 -6.40 33.20
C ARG A 602 -20.91 -6.04 33.58
N VAL A 603 -19.97 -6.05 32.63
CA VAL A 603 -18.58 -5.61 32.88
C VAL A 603 -18.54 -4.13 33.29
N ALA A 604 -19.41 -3.28 32.73
CA ALA A 604 -19.49 -1.87 33.09
C ALA A 604 -20.11 -1.63 34.48
N THR A 605 -21.17 -2.35 34.84
CA THR A 605 -21.98 -2.05 36.04
C THR A 605 -21.57 -2.84 37.29
N ASP A 606 -21.00 -4.04 37.13
CA ASP A 606 -20.54 -4.87 38.24
C ASP A 606 -19.02 -4.74 38.44
N ALA A 607 -18.63 -3.86 39.37
CA ALA A 607 -17.23 -3.59 39.68
C ALA A 607 -16.48 -4.81 40.21
N SER A 608 -17.14 -5.67 40.99
CA SER A 608 -16.54 -6.89 41.56
C SER A 608 -16.28 -7.91 40.47
N TYR A 609 -17.24 -8.11 39.57
CA TYR A 609 -17.08 -8.97 38.40
C TYR A 609 -15.96 -8.50 37.48
N ARG A 610 -15.90 -7.19 37.19
CA ARG A 610 -14.81 -6.60 36.39
C ARG A 610 -13.44 -6.80 37.03
N ALA A 611 -13.32 -6.57 38.34
CA ALA A 611 -12.06 -6.79 39.06
C ALA A 611 -11.62 -8.27 39.05
N ALA A 612 -12.56 -9.20 39.17
CA ALA A 612 -12.29 -10.64 39.03
C ALA A 612 -11.82 -11.02 37.62
N LEU A 613 -12.39 -10.41 36.57
CA LEU A 613 -11.93 -10.58 35.20
C LEU A 613 -10.51 -10.05 35.00
N THR A 614 -10.20 -8.82 35.45
CA THR A 614 -8.85 -8.25 35.39
C THR A 614 -7.82 -9.15 36.07
N THR A 615 -8.16 -9.71 37.23
CA THR A 615 -7.27 -10.62 37.96
C THR A 615 -7.00 -11.89 37.17
N ARG A 616 -8.03 -12.52 36.60
CA ARG A 616 -7.86 -13.72 35.77
C ARG A 616 -7.09 -13.47 34.48
N VAL A 617 -7.30 -12.31 33.83
CA VAL A 617 -6.47 -11.91 32.69
C VAL A 617 -5.01 -11.81 33.13
N ARG A 618 -4.70 -11.12 34.24
CA ARG A 618 -3.33 -10.99 34.76
C ARG A 618 -2.68 -12.35 35.03
N GLU A 619 -3.41 -13.27 35.66
CA GLU A 619 -2.90 -14.61 36.02
C GLU A 619 -2.66 -15.47 34.78
N ARG A 620 -3.45 -15.31 33.71
CA ARG A 620 -3.46 -16.21 32.56
C ARG A 620 -2.83 -15.62 31.29
N LYS A 621 -2.53 -14.32 31.23
CA LYS A 621 -2.01 -13.64 30.02
C LYS A 621 -0.75 -14.30 29.46
N HIS A 622 0.09 -14.88 30.31
CA HIS A 622 1.30 -15.61 29.89
C HIS A 622 1.02 -16.69 28.83
N ARG A 623 -0.18 -17.28 28.83
CA ARG A 623 -0.60 -18.30 27.85
C ARG A 623 -0.71 -17.76 26.42
N LEU A 624 -1.01 -16.48 26.26
CA LEU A 624 -1.04 -15.84 24.94
C LEU A 624 0.35 -15.66 24.33
N PHE A 625 1.40 -15.76 25.15
CA PHE A 625 2.79 -15.52 24.76
C PHE A 625 3.62 -16.83 24.75
N ALA A 626 2.96 -17.98 24.92
CA ALA A 626 3.57 -19.31 24.90
C ALA A 626 3.41 -19.95 23.50
N HIS A 627 4.48 -19.92 22.69
CA HIS A 627 4.40 -20.23 21.25
C HIS A 627 5.11 -21.53 20.84
N HIS A 628 5.49 -22.37 21.79
CA HIS A 628 6.33 -23.55 21.51
C HIS A 628 5.68 -24.50 20.49
N ASP A 629 4.39 -24.76 20.65
CA ASP A 629 3.64 -25.66 19.77
C ASP A 629 3.51 -25.06 18.36
N THR A 630 3.27 -23.74 18.26
CA THR A 630 3.22 -23.03 16.98
C THR A 630 4.57 -23.08 16.25
N HIS A 631 5.68 -22.83 16.96
CA HIS A 631 7.02 -22.91 16.37
C HIS A 631 7.34 -24.31 15.85
N SER A 632 7.04 -25.32 16.66
CA SER A 632 7.31 -26.73 16.30
C SER A 632 6.48 -27.14 15.09
N ALA A 633 5.16 -26.86 15.11
CA ALA A 633 4.28 -27.18 13.99
C ALA A 633 4.61 -26.41 12.71
N PHE A 634 5.08 -25.16 12.83
CA PHE A 634 5.55 -24.39 11.67
C PHE A 634 6.85 -24.95 11.09
N ALA A 635 7.81 -25.33 11.94
CA ALA A 635 9.03 -26.00 11.51
C ALA A 635 8.75 -27.36 10.86
N ASP A 636 7.82 -28.14 11.40
CA ASP A 636 7.44 -29.45 10.88
C ASP A 636 6.70 -29.32 9.54
N TRP A 637 5.83 -28.33 9.40
CA TRP A 637 5.22 -27.98 8.11
C TRP A 637 6.30 -27.60 7.09
N LEU A 638 7.26 -26.77 7.48
CA LEU A 638 8.37 -26.39 6.61
C LEU A 638 9.21 -27.59 6.18
N ASP A 639 9.38 -28.62 7.02
CA ASP A 639 10.16 -29.83 6.70
C ASP A 639 9.40 -30.85 5.86
N THR A 640 8.08 -30.80 5.86
CA THR A 640 7.22 -31.79 5.19
C THR A 640 6.60 -31.27 3.91
N VAL A 641 6.36 -29.95 3.80
CA VAL A 641 5.68 -29.37 2.64
C VAL A 641 6.42 -29.70 1.34
N SER A 642 5.65 -30.13 0.35
CA SER A 642 6.13 -30.50 -0.97
C SER A 642 5.27 -29.87 -2.07
N VAL A 643 5.65 -30.13 -3.31
CA VAL A 643 4.98 -29.61 -4.51
C VAL A 643 3.79 -30.48 -4.94
N ASP A 644 3.78 -31.75 -4.51
CA ASP A 644 2.80 -32.78 -4.89
C ASP A 644 1.60 -32.82 -3.95
N ASP A 645 1.69 -32.16 -2.79
CA ASP A 645 0.54 -31.87 -1.93
C ASP A 645 -0.39 -30.91 -2.68
#